data_AF-C0B6X3-F1
#
_entry.id   AF-C0B6X3-F1
#
_cell.length_a   1.000
_cell.length_b   1.000
_cell.length_c   1.000
_cell.angle_alpha   90.00
_cell.angle_beta   90.00
_cell.angle_gamma   90.00
#
_symmetry.space_group_name_H-M   'P 1'
#
loop_
_entity.id
_entity.type
_entity.pdbx_description
1 polymer ?
#
loop_
_entity_poly.entity_id
_entity_poly.type
_entity_poly.pdbx_seq_one_letter_code
_entity_poly.pdbx_strand_id
1 'polypeptide(L)'
;MIRYEIIYADERRIIQKRRPIMRKKSQKFSRFIASANCVNYRNDAIIVEKFNESVRKYKRFADINAAGDEELASEKLRDAGTDLYQSCEWALKNYLYKVAITRFENGEISNEKKGNEIDFLSMKDTNLFKLIDAFKLKSKPDYVTLGINLDTILYGAQKTNNGPKHNATVPDPNTYRKAVGEIRKIIKNYVIDADLDLIEDSIYGSQNVWYELLEETNDFSDAYHYVLVTKTISNINVKGLFSRKWDLVIDFDYDSDVTGLEKEYTKICGVVPWIRMLTKTEANRKFSISNLPYWIMANGCADDPDTIIDESRWKSKYGRYLSDVLEKFHEMYTKPVKVFIYPIDNEKNLERVVEAFDDVYESGDDADYYVLSAQGEYSRIDNGNFRILPLKFKEFCDNLLIHYEADRFIAKSYENQLPTVNKEMVLISEAFAAELRDSFEVVYVGVDRQEEYDATKTSRNYFYRGDIPISWYGLNHNFDVVRKIKTSIIDKIKTDMQDRGRLLKRVCYEPGVGGTTLMRRIAWELREQYPTMILQKYNEQTAKNIQKVYDITHNQILIMVDNNDVELEEAKNLQVELKKMGFSFVICYFERKLKGMHSESGAIYDVVQSLNRVEALEMKNKLQYYIEEQAIEDRLNSIIESMEKEEKTPFIMAMYTFNENFAGIKPYIYNYLEHMNPQIRK
;
A
#
# COMPACT_ATOMS: atom_id res chain seq x y z
N MET A 1 -51.85 20.34 -19.23
CA MET A 1 -51.05 19.16 -19.63
C MET A 1 -49.54 19.44 -19.73
N ILE A 2 -49.05 20.68 -19.59
CA ILE A 2 -47.60 21.02 -19.65
C ILE A 2 -46.95 21.18 -18.24
N ARG A 3 -47.75 21.22 -17.16
CA ARG A 3 -47.24 21.32 -15.77
C ARG A 3 -46.96 19.98 -15.07
N TYR A 4 -47.35 18.85 -15.65
CA TYR A 4 -47.12 17.51 -15.07
C TYR A 4 -45.82 16.83 -15.57
N GLU A 5 -45.23 17.30 -16.67
CA GLU A 5 -43.96 16.75 -17.19
C GLU A 5 -42.71 17.37 -16.55
N ILE A 6 -42.81 18.54 -15.93
CA ILE A 6 -41.66 19.24 -15.32
C ILE A 6 -41.29 18.63 -13.96
N ILE A 7 -42.27 18.10 -13.21
CA ILE A 7 -42.03 17.51 -11.88
C ILE A 7 -41.38 16.12 -11.97
N TYR A 8 -41.68 15.34 -13.02
CA TYR A 8 -41.06 14.03 -13.25
C TYR A 8 -39.64 14.10 -13.84
N ALA A 9 -39.24 15.23 -14.41
CA ALA A 9 -37.88 15.45 -14.93
C ALA A 9 -36.87 15.76 -13.81
N ASP A 10 -37.30 16.42 -12.73
CA ASP A 10 -36.43 16.74 -11.59
C ASP A 10 -36.19 15.55 -10.65
N GLU A 11 -37.19 14.68 -10.43
CA GLU A 11 -36.99 13.45 -9.64
C GLU A 11 -36.03 12.46 -10.33
N ARG A 12 -36.06 12.37 -11.68
CA ARG A 12 -35.09 11.55 -12.44
C ARG A 12 -33.66 12.10 -12.36
N ARG A 13 -33.47 13.43 -12.29
CA ARG A 13 -32.16 14.07 -12.09
C ARG A 13 -31.61 13.82 -10.69
N ILE A 14 -32.46 13.80 -9.66
CA ILE A 14 -32.06 13.50 -8.27
C ILE A 14 -31.68 12.01 -8.10
N ILE A 15 -32.40 11.10 -8.75
CA ILE A 15 -32.09 9.65 -8.74
C ILE A 15 -30.83 9.32 -9.56
N GLN A 16 -30.57 10.03 -10.68
CA GLN A 16 -29.34 9.88 -11.46
C GLN A 16 -28.10 10.44 -10.74
N LYS A 17 -28.23 11.48 -9.90
CA LYS A 17 -27.12 12.01 -9.07
C LYS A 17 -26.80 11.13 -7.85
N ARG A 18 -27.75 10.36 -7.31
CA ARG A 18 -27.51 9.43 -6.18
C ARG A 18 -26.83 8.10 -6.59
N ARG A 19 -27.05 7.63 -7.83
CA ARG A 19 -26.42 6.40 -8.37
C ARG A 19 -24.88 6.40 -8.43
N PRO A 20 -24.17 7.47 -8.85
CA PRO A 20 -22.71 7.49 -8.82
C PRO A 20 -22.13 7.54 -7.40
N ILE A 21 -22.84 8.14 -6.44
CA ILE A 21 -22.42 8.24 -5.03
C ILE A 21 -22.53 6.87 -4.33
N MET A 22 -23.61 6.12 -4.55
CA MET A 22 -23.75 4.74 -4.06
C MET A 22 -22.74 3.77 -4.70
N ARG A 23 -22.46 3.91 -6.01
CA ARG A 23 -21.46 3.08 -6.71
C ARG A 23 -20.03 3.36 -6.24
N LYS A 24 -19.67 4.63 -5.96
CA LYS A 24 -18.38 5.00 -5.35
C LYS A 24 -18.25 4.43 -3.93
N LYS A 25 -19.30 4.46 -3.10
CA LYS A 25 -19.31 3.83 -1.76
C LYS A 25 -19.10 2.31 -1.84
N SER A 26 -19.76 1.62 -2.78
CA SER A 26 -19.58 0.17 -2.99
C SER A 26 -18.17 -0.20 -3.47
N GLN A 27 -17.54 0.57 -4.35
CA GLN A 27 -16.15 0.34 -4.77
C GLN A 27 -15.14 0.64 -3.67
N LYS A 28 -15.34 1.70 -2.87
CA LYS A 28 -14.52 2.02 -1.70
C LYS A 28 -14.65 0.90 -0.65
N PHE A 29 -15.85 0.36 -0.48
CA PHE A 29 -16.12 -0.79 0.38
C PHE A 29 -15.47 -2.08 -0.16
N SER A 30 -15.52 -2.38 -1.47
CA SER A 30 -14.82 -3.54 -2.03
C SER A 30 -13.29 -3.42 -1.94
N ARG A 31 -12.73 -2.22 -2.14
CA ARG A 31 -11.30 -1.95 -1.92
C ARG A 31 -10.93 -2.03 -0.43
N PHE A 32 -11.80 -1.55 0.45
CA PHE A 32 -11.67 -1.71 1.90
C PHE A 32 -11.70 -3.18 2.31
N ILE A 33 -12.60 -4.00 1.74
CA ILE A 33 -12.60 -5.45 1.99
C ILE A 33 -11.32 -6.08 1.45
N ALA A 34 -10.81 -5.66 0.29
CA ALA A 34 -9.53 -6.14 -0.22
C ALA A 34 -8.35 -5.74 0.68
N SER A 35 -8.32 -4.51 1.21
CA SER A 35 -7.26 -4.00 2.09
C SER A 35 -7.37 -4.50 3.54
N ALA A 36 -8.58 -4.67 4.06
CA ALA A 36 -8.83 -5.26 5.39
C ALA A 36 -8.54 -6.77 5.39
N ASN A 37 -8.60 -7.42 4.22
CA ASN A 37 -8.12 -8.80 4.02
C ASN A 37 -6.59 -8.88 3.79
N CYS A 38 -5.84 -7.76 3.81
CA CYS A 38 -4.38 -7.77 3.67
C CYS A 38 -3.63 -8.21 4.94
N VAL A 39 -4.32 -8.52 6.05
CA VAL A 39 -3.62 -9.05 7.21
C VAL A 39 -3.07 -10.44 6.89
N ASN A 40 -1.75 -10.50 6.72
CA ASN A 40 -1.06 -11.74 6.44
C ASN A 40 -0.49 -12.32 7.72
N TYR A 41 -1.04 -13.45 8.15
CA TYR A 41 -0.51 -14.23 9.26
C TYR A 41 0.95 -14.68 9.04
N ARG A 42 1.53 -14.55 7.84
CA ARG A 42 2.96 -14.85 7.60
C ARG A 42 3.90 -13.79 8.18
N ASN A 43 3.37 -12.62 8.50
CA ASN A 43 4.15 -11.54 9.10
C ASN A 43 4.11 -11.65 10.64
N ASP A 44 5.27 -11.89 11.24
CA ASP A 44 5.41 -12.10 12.68
C ASP A 44 5.01 -10.87 13.49
N ALA A 45 5.32 -9.66 13.01
CA ALA A 45 5.06 -8.44 13.76
C ALA A 45 3.58 -8.09 13.83
N ILE A 46 2.79 -8.35 12.78
CA ILE A 46 1.33 -8.13 12.83
C ILE A 46 0.68 -9.02 13.91
N ILE A 47 1.24 -10.21 14.15
CA ILE A 47 0.76 -11.11 15.22
C ILE A 47 1.08 -10.52 16.60
N VAL A 48 2.30 -10.00 16.77
CA VAL A 48 2.76 -9.31 17.99
C VAL A 48 1.91 -8.07 18.26
N GLU A 49 1.72 -7.22 17.25
CA GLU A 49 0.92 -6.01 17.31
C GLU A 49 -0.52 -6.32 17.73
N LYS A 50 -1.15 -7.31 17.09
CA LYS A 50 -2.53 -7.70 17.41
C LYS A 50 -2.67 -8.29 18.81
N PHE A 51 -1.67 -9.07 19.25
CA PHE A 51 -1.61 -9.56 20.62
C PHE A 51 -1.48 -8.40 21.62
N ASN A 52 -0.58 -7.46 21.36
CA ASN A 52 -0.37 -6.30 22.23
C ASN A 52 -1.61 -5.37 22.23
N GLU A 53 -2.27 -5.18 21.08
CA GLU A 53 -3.55 -4.45 20.98
C GLU A 53 -4.62 -5.08 21.90
N SER A 54 -4.74 -6.40 21.87
CA SER A 54 -5.64 -7.13 22.76
C SER A 54 -5.33 -6.85 24.23
N VAL A 55 -4.06 -6.90 24.64
CA VAL A 55 -3.63 -6.62 26.02
C VAL A 55 -3.92 -5.17 26.41
N ARG A 56 -3.71 -4.20 25.51
CA ARG A 56 -4.05 -2.78 25.74
C ARG A 56 -5.55 -2.59 25.96
N LYS A 57 -6.40 -3.22 25.14
CA LYS A 57 -7.86 -3.18 25.30
C LYS A 57 -8.31 -3.81 26.62
N TYR A 58 -7.65 -4.90 27.05
CA TYR A 58 -7.90 -5.49 28.36
C TYR A 58 -7.55 -4.55 29.51
N LYS A 59 -6.40 -3.87 29.44
CA LYS A 59 -6.00 -2.87 30.45
C LYS A 59 -7.02 -1.74 30.51
N ARG A 60 -7.49 -1.27 29.35
CA ARG A 60 -8.56 -0.25 29.27
C ARG A 60 -9.88 -0.74 29.89
N PHE A 61 -10.26 -2.00 29.67
CA PHE A 61 -11.38 -2.63 30.37
C PHE A 61 -11.22 -2.51 31.89
N ALA A 62 -10.04 -2.84 32.43
CA ALA A 62 -9.79 -2.80 33.88
C ALA A 62 -9.97 -1.39 34.45
N ASP A 63 -9.49 -0.36 33.75
CA ASP A 63 -9.62 1.04 34.15
C ASP A 63 -11.08 1.52 34.14
N ILE A 64 -11.80 1.23 33.06
CA ILE A 64 -13.20 1.65 32.89
C ILE A 64 -14.09 0.93 33.90
N ASN A 65 -13.83 -0.36 34.13
CA ASN A 65 -14.52 -1.14 35.14
C ASN A 65 -14.27 -0.59 36.56
N ALA A 66 -13.04 -0.12 36.85
CA ALA A 66 -12.73 0.54 38.11
C ALA A 66 -13.42 1.91 38.25
N ALA A 67 -13.66 2.62 37.14
CA ALA A 67 -14.40 3.87 37.10
C ALA A 67 -15.94 3.70 37.20
N GLY A 68 -16.45 2.46 37.09
CA GLY A 68 -17.87 2.12 37.27
C GLY A 68 -18.73 2.15 36.00
N ASP A 69 -18.13 2.28 34.82
CA ASP A 69 -18.85 2.20 33.54
C ASP A 69 -18.86 0.75 33.01
N GLU A 70 -19.85 -0.03 33.47
CA GLU A 70 -19.94 -1.46 33.18
C GLU A 70 -20.22 -1.78 31.70
N GLU A 71 -20.93 -0.90 30.98
CA GLU A 71 -21.31 -1.10 29.58
C GLU A 71 -20.07 -0.97 28.68
N LEU A 72 -19.35 0.14 28.81
CA LEU A 72 -18.13 0.37 28.06
C LEU A 72 -17.01 -0.59 28.46
N ALA A 73 -16.93 -0.99 29.73
CA ALA A 73 -16.01 -2.02 30.19
C ALA A 73 -16.26 -3.37 29.48
N SER A 74 -17.53 -3.80 29.41
CA SER A 74 -17.93 -5.03 28.74
C SER A 74 -17.62 -5.01 27.23
N GLU A 75 -17.79 -3.86 26.58
CA GLU A 75 -17.39 -3.65 25.18
C GLU A 75 -15.88 -3.85 25.00
N LYS A 76 -15.05 -3.14 25.78
CA LYS A 76 -13.58 -3.24 25.64
C LYS A 76 -13.04 -4.63 25.94
N LEU A 77 -13.65 -5.35 26.88
CA LEU A 77 -13.27 -6.74 27.16
C LEU A 77 -13.63 -7.69 26.00
N ARG A 78 -14.74 -7.43 25.29
CA ARG A 78 -15.14 -8.20 24.11
C ARG A 78 -14.20 -7.98 22.94
N ASP A 79 -13.77 -6.73 22.74
CA ASP A 79 -12.79 -6.39 21.71
C ASP A 79 -11.44 -7.03 22.02
N ALA A 80 -10.98 -6.93 23.28
CA ALA A 80 -9.77 -7.61 23.74
C ALA A 80 -9.84 -9.12 23.44
N GLY A 81 -10.94 -9.79 23.83
CA GLY A 81 -11.15 -11.21 23.55
C GLY A 81 -11.13 -11.54 22.07
N THR A 82 -11.75 -10.71 21.23
CA THR A 82 -11.75 -10.88 19.77
C THR A 82 -10.34 -10.83 19.20
N ASP A 83 -9.57 -9.81 19.58
CA ASP A 83 -8.21 -9.61 19.08
C ASP A 83 -7.24 -10.68 19.54
N LEU A 84 -7.40 -11.17 20.78
CA LEU A 84 -6.56 -12.24 21.34
C LEU A 84 -6.66 -13.53 20.51
N TYR A 85 -7.88 -13.91 20.16
CA TYR A 85 -8.10 -15.15 19.40
C TYR A 85 -7.82 -14.99 17.92
N GLN A 86 -7.91 -13.76 17.39
CA GLN A 86 -7.42 -13.43 16.06
C GLN A 86 -5.89 -13.56 16.00
N SER A 87 -5.16 -13.03 16.99
CA SER A 87 -3.70 -13.18 17.05
C SER A 87 -3.28 -14.64 17.25
N CYS A 88 -4.02 -15.42 18.05
CA CYS A 88 -3.79 -16.85 18.21
C CYS A 88 -3.99 -17.62 16.89
N GLU A 89 -5.06 -17.33 16.14
CA GLU A 89 -5.32 -17.97 14.85
C GLU A 89 -4.18 -17.66 13.86
N TRP A 90 -3.74 -16.41 13.82
CA TRP A 90 -2.62 -15.98 12.98
C TRP A 90 -1.30 -16.63 13.39
N ALA A 91 -1.00 -16.72 14.69
CA ALA A 91 0.19 -17.40 15.20
C ALA A 91 0.26 -18.88 14.76
N LEU A 92 -0.86 -19.60 14.83
CA LEU A 92 -0.92 -20.99 14.38
C LEU A 92 -0.74 -21.10 12.86
N LYS A 93 -1.41 -20.24 12.08
CA LYS A 93 -1.25 -20.22 10.61
C LYS A 93 0.17 -19.85 10.19
N ASN A 94 0.81 -18.89 10.87
CA ASN A 94 2.20 -18.49 10.66
C ASN A 94 3.15 -19.68 10.79
N TYR A 95 3.04 -20.37 11.92
CA TYR A 95 3.90 -21.51 12.22
C TYR A 95 3.70 -22.64 11.19
N LEU A 96 2.45 -22.99 10.91
CA LEU A 96 2.12 -24.05 9.94
C LEU A 96 2.60 -23.71 8.53
N TYR A 97 2.54 -22.44 8.13
CA TYR A 97 3.09 -21.95 6.87
C TYR A 97 4.61 -22.14 6.83
N LYS A 98 5.34 -21.65 7.85
CA LYS A 98 6.80 -21.80 7.95
C LYS A 98 7.22 -23.27 7.86
N VAL A 99 6.51 -24.16 8.57
CA VAL A 99 6.74 -25.61 8.50
C VAL A 99 6.54 -26.15 7.08
N ALA A 100 5.48 -25.74 6.36
CA ALA A 100 5.27 -26.19 4.99
C ALA A 100 6.39 -25.75 4.03
N ILE A 101 6.89 -24.52 4.18
CA ILE A 101 8.03 -24.00 3.41
C ILE A 101 9.30 -24.81 3.72
N THR A 102 9.68 -24.92 4.99
CA THR A 102 10.90 -25.63 5.40
C THR A 102 10.90 -27.10 4.94
N ARG A 103 9.76 -27.78 5.06
CA ARG A 103 9.62 -29.18 4.59
C ARG A 103 9.79 -29.30 3.07
N PHE A 104 9.32 -28.32 2.30
CA PHE A 104 9.54 -28.28 0.86
C PHE A 104 11.02 -28.03 0.52
N GLU A 105 11.65 -27.07 1.18
CA GLU A 105 13.08 -26.75 0.99
C GLU A 105 13.99 -27.93 1.33
N ASN A 106 13.62 -28.71 2.36
CA ASN A 106 14.30 -29.96 2.74
C ASN A 106 13.98 -31.15 1.81
N GLY A 107 13.11 -30.98 0.81
CA GLY A 107 12.70 -32.04 -0.12
C GLY A 107 11.75 -33.09 0.47
N GLU A 108 11.13 -32.83 1.61
CA GLU A 108 10.20 -33.76 2.27
C GLU A 108 8.82 -33.81 1.59
N ILE A 109 8.45 -32.74 0.89
CA ILE A 109 7.15 -32.61 0.20
C ILE A 109 7.32 -32.01 -1.21
N SER A 110 6.40 -32.32 -2.11
CA SER A 110 6.37 -31.72 -3.46
C SER A 110 5.88 -30.27 -3.42
N ASN A 111 6.16 -29.50 -4.47
CA ASN A 111 5.66 -28.12 -4.62
C ASN A 111 4.12 -28.07 -4.65
N GLU A 112 3.48 -29.09 -5.21
CA GLU A 112 2.02 -29.24 -5.20
C GLU A 112 1.49 -29.46 -3.77
N LYS A 113 2.15 -30.35 -3.00
CA LYS A 113 1.76 -30.60 -1.61
C LYS A 113 1.96 -29.38 -0.71
N LYS A 114 3.04 -28.62 -0.94
CA LYS A 114 3.27 -27.31 -0.31
C LYS A 114 2.12 -26.35 -0.58
N GLY A 115 1.70 -26.24 -1.85
CA GLY A 115 0.53 -25.43 -2.25
C GLY A 115 -0.72 -25.81 -1.48
N ASN A 116 -1.06 -27.12 -1.44
CA ASN A 116 -2.24 -27.62 -0.74
C ASN A 116 -2.21 -27.36 0.78
N GLU A 117 -1.04 -27.50 1.43
CA GLU A 117 -0.90 -27.20 2.87
C GLU A 117 -1.07 -25.70 3.17
N ILE A 118 -0.63 -24.82 2.27
CA ILE A 118 -0.81 -23.37 2.39
C ILE A 118 -2.27 -22.98 2.13
N ASP A 119 -2.91 -23.58 1.11
CA ASP A 119 -4.31 -23.30 0.74
C ASP A 119 -5.26 -23.67 1.88
N PHE A 120 -5.01 -24.78 2.60
CA PHE A 120 -5.73 -25.19 3.80
C PHE A 120 -5.84 -24.06 4.85
N LEU A 121 -4.80 -23.24 5.03
CA LEU A 121 -4.79 -22.16 6.02
C LEU A 121 -5.78 -21.03 5.71
N SER A 122 -6.23 -20.96 4.45
CA SER A 122 -7.10 -19.91 3.92
C SER A 122 -8.50 -20.41 3.54
N MET A 123 -8.82 -21.70 3.76
CA MET A 123 -10.14 -22.26 3.49
C MET A 123 -11.20 -21.71 4.46
N LYS A 124 -12.42 -21.48 3.97
CA LYS A 124 -13.54 -20.92 4.77
C LYS A 124 -13.92 -21.77 5.97
N ASP A 125 -13.68 -23.08 5.92
CA ASP A 125 -14.02 -24.04 6.97
C ASP A 125 -12.84 -24.34 7.92
N THR A 126 -11.69 -23.68 7.74
CA THR A 126 -10.54 -23.79 8.64
C THR A 126 -10.76 -22.94 9.89
N ASN A 127 -11.12 -23.60 10.99
CA ASN A 127 -11.34 -22.99 12.29
C ASN A 127 -10.19 -23.25 13.26
N LEU A 128 -10.22 -22.61 14.44
CA LEU A 128 -9.19 -22.75 15.48
C LEU A 128 -8.92 -24.21 15.88
N PHE A 129 -9.96 -25.06 15.92
CA PHE A 129 -9.81 -26.47 16.25
C PHE A 129 -8.95 -27.21 15.21
N LYS A 130 -9.25 -27.04 13.92
CA LYS A 130 -8.46 -27.63 12.82
C LYS A 130 -7.01 -27.14 12.81
N LEU A 131 -6.79 -25.86 13.12
CA LEU A 131 -5.45 -25.29 13.23
C LEU A 131 -4.66 -25.87 14.41
N ILE A 132 -5.31 -26.04 15.56
CA ILE A 132 -4.73 -26.69 16.73
C ILE A 132 -4.38 -28.15 16.44
N ASP A 133 -5.25 -28.89 15.76
CA ASP A 133 -4.95 -30.29 15.40
C ASP A 133 -3.78 -30.40 14.41
N ALA A 134 -3.72 -29.51 13.42
CA ALA A 134 -2.57 -29.42 12.52
C ALA A 134 -1.29 -29.04 13.27
N PHE A 135 -1.38 -28.12 14.24
CA PHE A 135 -0.26 -27.68 15.08
C PHE A 135 0.27 -28.80 15.95
N LYS A 136 -0.60 -29.56 16.64
CA LYS A 136 -0.21 -30.73 17.46
C LYS A 136 0.63 -31.74 16.68
N LEU A 137 0.29 -31.98 15.41
CA LEU A 137 0.99 -32.95 14.57
C LEU A 137 2.36 -32.46 14.07
N LYS A 138 2.60 -31.14 14.09
CA LYS A 138 3.73 -30.51 13.40
C LYS A 138 4.66 -29.71 14.32
N SER A 139 4.24 -29.40 15.55
CA SER A 139 4.97 -28.56 16.49
C SER A 139 6.34 -29.14 16.84
N LYS A 140 7.39 -28.36 16.57
CA LYS A 140 8.79 -28.61 16.94
C LYS A 140 9.40 -27.29 17.46
N PRO A 141 9.93 -27.25 18.70
CA PRO A 141 9.87 -28.31 19.72
C PRO A 141 8.42 -28.68 20.08
N ASP A 142 8.20 -29.81 20.75
CA ASP A 142 6.86 -30.28 21.11
C ASP A 142 6.18 -29.30 22.10
N TYR A 143 4.94 -28.90 21.84
CA TYR A 143 4.23 -27.91 22.65
C TYR A 143 4.05 -28.32 24.11
N VAL A 144 3.98 -29.62 24.40
CA VAL A 144 3.89 -30.17 25.76
C VAL A 144 5.18 -29.86 26.53
N THR A 145 6.33 -29.95 25.86
CA THR A 145 7.64 -29.66 26.48
C THR A 145 7.82 -28.19 26.85
N LEU A 146 7.10 -27.30 26.17
CA LEU A 146 7.06 -25.86 26.46
C LEU A 146 5.97 -25.48 27.47
N GLY A 147 5.24 -26.47 28.02
CA GLY A 147 4.18 -26.26 29.00
C GLY A 147 3.00 -25.46 28.44
N ILE A 148 2.66 -25.63 27.16
CA ILE A 148 1.53 -24.96 26.51
C ILE A 148 0.27 -25.81 26.68
N ASN A 149 -0.78 -25.21 27.25
CA ASN A 149 -2.06 -25.86 27.46
C ASN A 149 -3.09 -25.45 26.39
N LEU A 150 -3.23 -26.28 25.36
CA LEU A 150 -4.14 -26.03 24.23
C LEU A 150 -5.63 -26.08 24.62
N ASP A 151 -5.98 -26.84 25.66
CA ASP A 151 -7.36 -26.89 26.17
C ASP A 151 -7.77 -25.57 26.82
N THR A 152 -6.82 -24.87 27.45
CA THR A 152 -7.05 -23.52 28.00
C THR A 152 -7.34 -22.50 26.90
N ILE A 153 -6.68 -22.63 25.74
CA ILE A 153 -6.95 -21.80 24.56
C ILE A 153 -8.33 -22.09 23.99
N LEU A 154 -8.69 -23.36 23.80
CA LEU A 154 -10.01 -23.75 23.28
C LEU A 154 -11.15 -23.33 24.23
N TYR A 155 -10.99 -23.56 25.53
CA TYR A 155 -11.96 -23.14 26.54
C TYR A 155 -12.11 -21.62 26.57
N GLY A 156 -11.00 -20.88 26.51
CA GLY A 156 -11.06 -19.43 26.48
C GLY A 156 -11.72 -18.89 25.21
N ALA A 157 -11.46 -19.50 24.04
CA ALA A 157 -12.09 -19.10 22.77
C ALA A 157 -13.62 -19.16 22.88
N GLN A 158 -14.13 -20.19 23.56
CA GLN A 158 -15.56 -20.34 23.81
C GLN A 158 -16.10 -19.24 24.74
N LYS A 159 -15.39 -18.89 25.81
CA LYS A 159 -15.89 -18.03 26.90
C LYS A 159 -15.65 -16.54 26.69
N THR A 160 -14.59 -16.14 26.01
CA THR A 160 -14.21 -14.73 25.87
C THR A 160 -14.40 -14.19 24.46
N ASN A 161 -14.69 -15.05 23.48
CA ASN A 161 -14.84 -14.66 22.08
C ASN A 161 -16.16 -15.20 21.49
N ASN A 162 -16.31 -16.51 21.34
CA ASN A 162 -17.47 -17.11 20.66
C ASN A 162 -18.79 -16.92 21.41
N GLY A 163 -18.80 -17.09 22.74
CA GLY A 163 -19.96 -16.81 23.58
C GLY A 163 -20.43 -15.36 23.45
N PRO A 164 -19.56 -14.36 23.69
CA PRO A 164 -19.90 -12.95 23.49
C PRO A 164 -20.35 -12.60 22.07
N LYS A 165 -19.77 -13.23 21.04
CA LYS A 165 -20.11 -13.02 19.63
C LYS A 165 -21.46 -13.61 19.21
N HIS A 166 -21.75 -14.84 19.61
CA HIS A 166 -22.94 -15.57 19.14
C HIS A 166 -24.12 -15.52 20.10
N ASN A 167 -23.86 -15.33 21.39
CA ASN A 167 -24.85 -15.46 22.45
C ASN A 167 -24.92 -14.22 23.36
N ALA A 168 -24.25 -13.11 23.00
CA ALA A 168 -24.20 -11.85 23.75
C ALA A 168 -23.84 -12.00 25.25
N THR A 169 -23.06 -13.03 25.59
CA THR A 169 -22.61 -13.25 26.97
C THR A 169 -21.52 -12.26 27.37
N VAL A 170 -21.44 -11.89 28.65
CA VAL A 170 -20.32 -11.11 29.17
C VAL A 170 -19.05 -11.97 29.16
N PRO A 171 -17.93 -11.50 28.56
CA PRO A 171 -16.67 -12.24 28.58
C PRO A 171 -16.12 -12.39 30.02
N ASP A 172 -15.48 -13.52 30.34
CA ASP A 172 -14.84 -13.74 31.64
C ASP A 172 -13.39 -13.19 31.67
N PRO A 173 -13.09 -12.15 32.49
CA PRO A 173 -11.76 -11.57 32.58
C PRO A 173 -10.68 -12.55 33.07
N ASN A 174 -11.00 -13.49 33.95
CA ASN A 174 -10.05 -14.46 34.48
C ASN A 174 -9.67 -15.49 33.41
N THR A 175 -10.66 -15.93 32.64
CA THR A 175 -10.44 -16.83 31.52
C THR A 175 -9.62 -16.15 30.42
N TYR A 176 -9.85 -14.86 30.17
CA TYR A 176 -9.01 -14.06 29.27
C TYR A 176 -7.54 -14.05 29.72
N ARG A 177 -7.26 -13.72 30.99
CA ARG A 177 -5.86 -13.70 31.50
C ARG A 177 -5.14 -15.04 31.33
N LYS A 178 -5.83 -16.16 31.59
CA LYS A 178 -5.27 -17.50 31.39
C LYS A 178 -4.95 -17.76 29.92
N ALA A 179 -5.87 -17.41 29.02
CA ALA A 179 -5.66 -17.56 27.58
C ALA A 179 -4.49 -16.72 27.06
N VAL A 180 -4.35 -15.47 27.52
CA VAL A 180 -3.21 -14.60 27.17
C VAL A 180 -1.89 -15.28 27.52
N GLY A 181 -1.79 -15.90 28.70
CA GLY A 181 -0.59 -16.63 29.12
C GLY A 181 -0.19 -17.75 28.17
N GLU A 182 -1.16 -18.56 27.72
CA GLU A 182 -0.90 -19.67 26.80
C GLU A 182 -0.60 -19.21 25.37
N ILE A 183 -1.34 -18.22 24.86
CA ILE A 183 -1.13 -17.67 23.51
C ILE A 183 0.22 -16.96 23.42
N ARG A 184 0.63 -16.25 24.49
CA ARG A 184 1.97 -15.65 24.60
C ARG A 184 3.08 -16.68 24.47
N LYS A 185 2.93 -17.86 25.08
CA LYS A 185 3.91 -18.95 24.93
C LYS A 185 3.98 -19.44 23.49
N ILE A 186 2.85 -19.54 22.78
CA ILE A 186 2.85 -19.93 21.36
C ILE A 186 3.63 -18.91 20.53
N ILE A 187 3.29 -17.61 20.66
CA ILE A 187 3.95 -16.54 19.89
C ILE A 187 5.46 -16.55 20.18
N LYS A 188 5.84 -16.58 21.46
CA LYS A 188 7.25 -16.52 21.87
C LYS A 188 8.09 -17.69 21.37
N ASN A 189 7.53 -18.91 21.35
CA ASN A 189 8.31 -20.11 21.04
C ASN A 189 8.23 -20.54 19.56
N TYR A 190 7.19 -20.14 18.83
CA TYR A 190 6.92 -20.64 17.47
C TYR A 190 6.81 -19.56 16.41
N VAL A 191 6.60 -18.30 16.79
CA VAL A 191 6.48 -17.19 15.85
C VAL A 191 7.75 -16.36 15.89
N ILE A 192 8.02 -15.70 17.02
CA ILE A 192 9.14 -14.75 17.19
C ILE A 192 9.46 -14.54 18.68
N ASP A 193 10.76 -14.37 19.00
CA ASP A 193 11.19 -13.89 20.31
C ASP A 193 11.08 -12.36 20.34
N ALA A 194 9.91 -11.86 20.76
CA ALA A 194 9.58 -10.43 20.82
C ALA A 194 9.07 -10.03 22.22
N ASP A 195 9.14 -8.72 22.50
CA ASP A 195 8.55 -8.12 23.69
C ASP A 195 7.02 -8.09 23.56
N LEU A 196 6.37 -9.00 24.29
CA LEU A 196 4.91 -9.14 24.33
C LEU A 196 4.37 -8.49 25.59
N ASP A 197 3.38 -7.62 25.43
CA ASP A 197 2.75 -6.87 26.51
C ASP A 197 2.25 -7.83 27.61
N LEU A 198 2.53 -7.47 28.86
CA LEU A 198 2.07 -8.20 30.03
C LEU A 198 0.82 -7.53 30.61
N ILE A 199 -0.06 -8.37 31.16
CA ILE A 199 -1.13 -7.97 32.06
C ILE A 199 -0.52 -7.86 33.47
N GLU A 200 0.40 -6.92 33.67
CA GLU A 200 0.80 -6.52 35.02
C GLU A 200 -0.07 -5.35 35.48
N ASP A 201 -0.40 -5.35 36.78
CA ASP A 201 -1.29 -4.37 37.41
C ASP A 201 -0.76 -2.94 37.20
N SER A 202 -1.56 -2.10 36.56
CA SER A 202 -1.47 -0.64 36.52
C SER A 202 -0.05 -0.04 36.53
N ILE A 203 0.55 0.12 35.34
CA ILE A 203 1.86 0.77 35.17
C ILE A 203 1.71 2.24 34.72
N TYR A 204 0.51 2.76 34.46
CA TYR A 204 0.36 4.08 33.85
C TYR A 204 0.10 5.18 34.90
N GLY A 205 1.20 5.77 35.37
CA GLY A 205 1.20 7.11 35.96
C GLY A 205 0.81 8.18 34.93
N SER A 206 0.33 9.32 35.43
CA SER A 206 -0.24 10.46 34.71
C SER A 206 0.36 10.81 33.32
N GLN A 207 -0.34 10.46 32.22
CA GLN A 207 -0.80 11.32 31.09
C GLN A 207 -1.04 10.52 29.79
N ASN A 208 -2.32 10.23 29.50
CA ASN A 208 -2.89 9.39 28.43
C ASN A 208 -2.87 9.95 26.98
N VAL A 209 -2.13 11.03 26.70
CA VAL A 209 -2.28 11.81 25.46
C VAL A 209 -1.84 11.06 24.19
N TRP A 210 -0.85 10.17 24.29
CA TRP A 210 -0.37 9.40 23.15
C TRP A 210 -1.42 8.43 22.60
N TYR A 211 -2.17 7.74 23.48
CA TYR A 211 -3.19 6.79 23.04
C TYR A 211 -4.42 7.48 22.47
N GLU A 212 -4.79 8.66 22.99
CA GLU A 212 -5.82 9.51 22.40
C GLU A 212 -5.42 9.92 20.96
N LEU A 213 -4.16 10.32 20.76
CA LEU A 213 -3.62 10.58 19.42
C LEU A 213 -3.69 9.36 18.51
N LEU A 214 -3.39 8.16 18.99
CA LEU A 214 -3.53 6.94 18.19
C LEU A 214 -5.00 6.70 17.80
N GLU A 215 -5.96 6.88 18.69
CA GLU A 215 -7.38 6.72 18.34
C GLU A 215 -7.83 7.76 17.29
N GLU A 216 -7.46 9.03 17.47
CA GLU A 216 -7.90 10.12 16.60
C GLU A 216 -7.25 10.11 15.20
N THR A 217 -6.04 9.58 15.13
CA THR A 217 -5.35 9.35 13.86
C THR A 217 -5.65 7.97 13.28
N ASN A 218 -6.46 7.17 13.98
CA ASN A 218 -6.70 5.76 13.68
C ASN A 218 -5.39 5.00 13.43
N ASP A 219 -4.48 5.09 14.40
CA ASP A 219 -3.13 4.53 14.40
C ASP A 219 -2.28 5.07 13.23
N PHE A 220 -2.28 6.39 13.08
CA PHE A 220 -1.62 7.09 11.96
C PHE A 220 -2.00 6.51 10.58
N SER A 221 -3.28 6.20 10.38
CA SER A 221 -3.79 5.61 9.15
C SER A 221 -3.60 6.48 7.91
N ASP A 222 -3.34 5.86 6.77
CA ASP A 222 -3.37 6.51 5.45
C ASP A 222 -4.77 7.00 5.03
N ALA A 223 -5.78 6.90 5.90
CA ALA A 223 -7.06 7.59 5.74
C ALA A 223 -6.92 9.12 5.76
N TYR A 224 -5.83 9.64 6.35
CA TYR A 224 -5.55 11.07 6.50
C TYR A 224 -4.31 11.50 5.72
N HIS A 225 -4.22 12.81 5.47
CA HIS A 225 -2.96 13.46 5.11
C HIS A 225 -2.31 14.07 6.36
N TYR A 226 -1.00 13.89 6.48
CA TYR A 226 -0.25 14.35 7.66
C TYR A 226 0.60 15.56 7.31
N VAL A 227 0.39 16.64 8.05
CA VAL A 227 1.09 17.91 7.84
C VAL A 227 1.86 18.27 9.10
N LEU A 228 3.11 18.69 8.93
CA LEU A 228 3.92 19.23 10.01
C LEU A 228 4.07 20.75 9.84
N VAL A 229 3.76 21.51 10.88
CA VAL A 229 4.09 22.93 10.98
C VAL A 229 5.17 23.09 12.03
N THR A 230 6.30 23.67 11.65
CA THR A 230 7.49 23.74 12.51
C THR A 230 8.22 25.05 12.40
N LYS A 231 9.12 25.28 13.35
CA LYS A 231 10.17 26.31 13.36
C LYS A 231 11.49 25.63 13.70
N THR A 232 12.52 26.41 14.04
CA THR A 232 13.80 25.90 14.50
C THR A 232 13.62 24.91 15.67
N ILE A 233 14.08 23.67 15.48
CA ILE A 233 14.08 22.61 16.49
C ILE A 233 15.51 22.43 16.98
N SER A 234 15.72 22.54 18.29
CA SER A 234 17.05 22.42 18.91
C SER A 234 17.08 21.30 19.92
N ASN A 235 18.16 20.49 19.90
CA ASN A 235 18.47 19.46 20.91
C ASN A 235 17.42 18.34 21.06
N ILE A 236 16.68 18.00 20.01
CA ILE A 236 15.72 16.88 19.99
C ILE A 236 16.11 15.87 18.92
N ASN A 237 16.07 14.58 19.27
CA ASN A 237 16.26 13.51 18.28
C ASN A 237 14.99 13.36 17.43
N VAL A 238 15.03 13.85 16.20
CA VAL A 238 13.91 13.84 15.26
C VAL A 238 13.79 12.54 14.44
N LYS A 239 14.62 11.53 14.70
CA LYS A 239 14.61 10.27 13.91
C LYS A 239 13.22 9.60 13.91
N GLY A 240 12.52 9.64 15.05
CA GLY A 240 11.17 9.10 15.15
C GLY A 240 10.13 9.89 14.36
N LEU A 241 10.28 11.22 14.30
CA LEU A 241 9.42 12.10 13.51
C LEU A 241 9.37 11.68 12.04
N PHE A 242 10.52 11.27 11.49
CA PHE A 242 10.65 10.82 10.10
C PHE A 242 10.32 9.34 9.89
N SER A 243 9.88 8.64 10.93
CA SER A 243 9.38 7.26 10.79
C SER A 243 7.95 7.24 10.22
N ARG A 244 7.22 8.37 10.30
CA ARG A 244 5.97 8.61 9.58
C ARG A 244 6.25 9.37 8.28
N LYS A 245 5.53 9.02 7.21
CA LYS A 245 5.49 9.84 5.98
C LYS A 245 4.66 11.10 6.22
N TRP A 246 5.30 12.26 6.07
CA TRP A 246 4.62 13.56 5.97
C TRP A 246 4.25 13.83 4.52
N ASP A 247 3.05 14.36 4.27
CA ASP A 247 2.65 14.78 2.93
C ASP A 247 3.09 16.22 2.65
N LEU A 248 3.05 17.08 3.68
CA LEU A 248 3.47 18.48 3.62
C LEU A 248 4.18 18.89 4.91
N VAL A 249 5.23 19.68 4.78
CA VAL A 249 5.92 20.37 5.89
C VAL A 249 5.87 21.87 5.60
N ILE A 250 5.38 22.65 6.56
CA ILE A 250 5.45 24.12 6.55
C ILE A 250 6.49 24.53 7.58
N ASP A 251 7.65 24.94 7.09
CA ASP A 251 8.83 25.18 7.90
C ASP A 251 9.16 26.67 7.98
N PHE A 252 9.05 27.23 9.18
CA PHE A 252 9.35 28.63 9.46
C PHE A 252 10.84 28.87 9.76
N ASP A 253 11.66 27.82 9.84
CA ASP A 253 13.11 27.93 10.02
C ASP A 253 13.78 28.26 8.69
N TYR A 254 14.31 29.48 8.56
CA TYR A 254 15.02 29.89 7.33
C TYR A 254 16.36 29.18 7.17
N ASP A 255 16.94 28.64 8.25
CA ASP A 255 18.21 27.88 8.24
C ASP A 255 17.98 26.36 8.08
N SER A 256 16.75 25.94 7.72
CA SER A 256 16.38 24.51 7.69
C SER A 256 17.18 23.70 6.68
N ASP A 257 17.55 24.31 5.55
CA ASP A 257 18.33 23.73 4.45
C ASP A 257 19.82 23.49 4.79
N VAL A 258 20.32 24.19 5.81
CA VAL A 258 21.74 24.12 6.22
C VAL A 258 21.92 23.44 7.57
N THR A 259 21.09 23.77 8.57
CA THR A 259 21.25 23.29 9.95
C THR A 259 19.97 22.80 10.63
N GLY A 260 18.79 23.11 10.08
CA GLY A 260 17.52 22.73 10.68
C GLY A 260 16.93 21.42 10.15
N LEU A 261 15.61 21.35 10.15
CA LEU A 261 14.88 20.09 10.03
C LEU A 261 14.94 19.47 8.63
N GLU A 262 14.96 20.28 7.56
CA GLU A 262 15.09 19.81 6.17
C GLU A 262 16.43 19.11 5.98
N LYS A 263 17.51 19.72 6.48
CA LYS A 263 18.85 19.16 6.37
C LYS A 263 18.97 17.85 7.13
N GLU A 264 18.44 17.80 8.34
CA GLU A 264 18.41 16.57 9.14
C GLU A 264 17.51 15.50 8.49
N TYR A 265 16.40 15.87 7.85
CA TYR A 265 15.59 14.94 7.05
C TYR A 265 16.41 14.34 5.91
N THR A 266 17.09 15.18 5.12
CA THR A 266 17.93 14.72 4.01
C THR A 266 19.06 13.81 4.49
N LYS A 267 19.67 14.13 5.64
CA LYS A 267 20.73 13.33 6.25
C LYS A 267 20.24 12.00 6.81
N ILE A 268 19.09 11.97 7.49
CA ILE A 268 18.52 10.76 8.12
C ILE A 268 17.88 9.84 7.08
N CYS A 269 17.12 10.41 6.15
CA CYS A 269 16.34 9.67 5.15
C CYS A 269 17.13 9.43 3.85
N GLY A 270 18.20 10.18 3.61
CA GLY A 270 19.03 10.11 2.41
C GLY A 270 18.39 10.71 1.15
N VAL A 271 17.23 11.35 1.26
CA VAL A 271 16.45 11.95 0.16
C VAL A 271 16.20 13.42 0.38
N VAL A 272 16.22 14.19 -0.70
CA VAL A 272 15.82 15.61 -0.68
C VAL A 272 14.30 15.70 -0.89
N PRO A 273 13.57 16.42 -0.05
CA PRO A 273 12.13 16.62 -0.20
C PRO A 273 11.81 17.58 -1.36
N TRP A 274 10.53 17.68 -1.74
CA TRP A 274 10.11 18.63 -2.77
C TRP A 274 10.04 20.06 -2.21
N ILE A 275 11.13 20.79 -2.33
CA ILE A 275 11.22 22.18 -1.86
C ILE A 275 10.28 23.10 -2.65
N ARG A 276 9.55 23.95 -1.92
CA ARG A 276 8.65 25.00 -2.42
C ARG A 276 8.84 26.28 -1.62
N MET A 277 8.64 27.41 -2.30
CA MET A 277 8.65 28.74 -1.68
C MET A 277 7.25 29.35 -1.72
N LEU A 278 6.90 30.18 -0.75
CA LEU A 278 5.65 30.94 -0.76
C LEU A 278 5.77 32.19 -1.65
N THR A 279 5.72 32.02 -2.96
CA THR A 279 5.78 33.13 -3.92
C THR A 279 4.59 33.10 -4.87
N LYS A 280 4.32 34.23 -5.56
CA LYS A 280 3.28 34.30 -6.59
C LYS A 280 3.44 33.26 -7.69
N THR A 281 4.69 32.96 -8.07
CA THR A 281 5.01 32.01 -9.15
C THR A 281 4.73 30.59 -8.69
N GLU A 282 5.19 30.22 -7.51
CA GLU A 282 5.03 28.86 -6.96
C GLU A 282 3.60 28.59 -6.48
N ALA A 283 2.85 29.60 -6.06
CA ALA A 283 1.45 29.47 -5.63
C ALA A 283 0.53 28.82 -6.67
N ASN A 284 0.85 28.99 -7.97
CA ASN A 284 0.07 28.43 -9.07
C ASN A 284 0.66 27.12 -9.62
N ARG A 285 1.78 26.65 -9.09
CA ARG A 285 2.44 25.44 -9.56
C ARG A 285 1.63 24.22 -9.08
N LYS A 286 1.36 23.31 -10.01
CA LYS A 286 0.61 22.09 -9.69
C LYS A 286 1.42 21.16 -8.80
N PHE A 287 0.74 20.54 -7.84
CA PHE A 287 1.28 19.40 -7.11
C PHE A 287 1.13 18.12 -7.93
N SER A 288 1.94 17.13 -7.57
CA SER A 288 1.77 15.75 -8.00
C SER A 288 1.83 14.85 -6.78
N ILE A 289 1.04 13.79 -6.75
CA ILE A 289 1.17 12.74 -5.73
C ILE A 289 2.62 12.23 -5.74
N SER A 290 3.26 12.27 -4.57
CA SER A 290 4.64 11.84 -4.35
C SER A 290 4.77 11.02 -3.06
N ASN A 291 5.78 10.16 -3.02
CA ASN A 291 6.23 9.46 -1.82
C ASN A 291 7.14 10.32 -0.94
N LEU A 292 7.69 11.41 -1.46
CA LEU A 292 8.47 12.38 -0.72
C LEU A 292 7.57 13.52 -0.20
N PRO A 293 7.87 14.11 0.98
CA PRO A 293 7.13 15.25 1.48
C PRO A 293 7.36 16.46 0.59
N TYR A 294 6.31 17.27 0.42
CA TYR A 294 6.50 18.65 -0.02
C TYR A 294 6.97 19.49 1.18
N TRP A 295 7.99 20.30 0.98
CA TRP A 295 8.59 21.12 2.03
C TRP A 295 8.50 22.59 1.64
N ILE A 296 7.61 23.31 2.31
CA ILE A 296 7.44 24.75 2.12
C ILE A 296 8.41 25.44 3.08
N MET A 297 9.42 26.09 2.51
CA MET A 297 10.33 26.98 3.23
C MET A 297 9.60 28.32 3.45
N ALA A 298 8.79 28.36 4.51
CA ALA A 298 7.78 29.38 4.72
C ALA A 298 8.38 30.76 5.01
N ASN A 299 9.58 30.81 5.60
CA ASN A 299 10.27 32.06 5.94
C ASN A 299 11.56 32.31 5.14
N GLY A 300 11.68 31.73 3.95
CA GLY A 300 12.89 31.84 3.13
C GLY A 300 13.86 30.67 3.32
N CYS A 301 14.99 30.71 2.62
CA CYS A 301 16.09 29.75 2.72
C CYS A 301 17.42 30.48 2.98
N ALA A 302 18.35 29.85 3.68
CA ALA A 302 19.67 30.42 3.94
C ALA A 302 20.48 30.63 2.65
N ASP A 303 20.29 29.76 1.65
CA ASP A 303 20.93 29.86 0.34
C ASP A 303 20.45 31.07 -0.50
N ASP A 304 19.33 31.70 -0.14
CA ASP A 304 18.80 32.92 -0.76
C ASP A 304 18.36 33.96 0.30
N PRO A 305 19.32 34.73 0.87
CA PRO A 305 19.04 35.63 1.98
C PRO A 305 17.99 36.71 1.70
N ASP A 306 17.77 37.08 0.43
CA ASP A 306 16.76 38.07 0.03
C ASP A 306 15.31 37.55 0.26
N THR A 307 15.17 36.24 0.43
CA THR A 307 13.91 35.58 0.78
C THR A 307 13.62 35.58 2.29
N ILE A 308 14.57 35.95 3.14
CA ILE A 308 14.38 35.95 4.59
C ILE A 308 13.70 37.26 4.99
N ILE A 309 12.68 37.15 5.86
CA ILE A 309 11.90 38.32 6.28
C ILE A 309 11.63 38.33 7.77
N ASP A 310 11.40 39.53 8.28
CA ASP A 310 10.92 39.72 9.63
C ASP A 310 9.51 39.12 9.80
N GLU A 311 9.29 38.41 10.90
CA GLU A 311 8.04 37.71 11.17
C GLU A 311 6.82 38.63 11.15
N SER A 312 6.97 39.90 11.54
CA SER A 312 5.86 40.87 11.56
C SER A 312 5.33 41.21 10.16
N ARG A 313 6.15 41.01 9.12
CA ARG A 313 5.79 41.25 7.71
C ARG A 313 5.38 39.97 6.98
N TRP A 314 5.52 38.81 7.63
CA TRP A 314 5.33 37.50 7.03
C TRP A 314 3.96 37.29 6.41
N LYS A 315 2.88 37.58 7.15
CA LYS A 315 1.50 37.46 6.66
C LYS A 315 1.30 38.21 5.33
N SER A 316 1.87 39.41 5.19
CA SER A 316 1.70 40.25 4.01
C SER A 316 2.56 39.85 2.80
N LYS A 317 3.77 39.31 3.02
CA LYS A 317 4.72 38.97 1.96
C LYS A 317 4.59 37.52 1.50
N TYR A 318 4.46 36.58 2.43
CA TYR A 318 4.41 35.13 2.16
C TYR A 318 3.07 34.50 2.54
N GLY A 319 2.53 34.79 3.72
CA GLY A 319 1.27 34.18 4.20
C GLY A 319 0.06 34.42 3.28
N ARG A 320 0.06 35.50 2.48
CA ARG A 320 -0.98 35.77 1.48
C ARG A 320 -1.10 34.73 0.37
N TYR A 321 -0.04 33.96 0.11
CA TYR A 321 -0.01 32.93 -0.92
C TYR A 321 -0.36 31.54 -0.38
N LEU A 322 -0.50 31.40 0.94
CA LEU A 322 -0.66 30.09 1.56
C LEU A 322 -1.96 29.40 1.14
N SER A 323 -3.09 30.13 1.09
CA SER A 323 -4.37 29.57 0.64
C SER A 323 -4.27 29.03 -0.79
N ASP A 324 -3.72 29.81 -1.74
CA ASP A 324 -3.52 29.36 -3.13
C ASP A 324 -2.68 28.07 -3.21
N VAL A 325 -1.58 28.00 -2.44
CA VAL A 325 -0.72 26.81 -2.39
C VAL A 325 -1.48 25.61 -1.83
N LEU A 326 -2.22 25.80 -0.74
CA LEU A 326 -3.00 24.74 -0.10
C LEU A 326 -4.18 24.28 -0.96
N GLU A 327 -4.81 25.16 -1.74
CA GLU A 327 -5.81 24.79 -2.75
C GLU A 327 -5.20 23.84 -3.78
N LYS A 328 -4.01 24.18 -4.33
CA LYS A 328 -3.31 23.31 -5.28
C LYS A 328 -2.81 22.00 -4.69
N PHE A 329 -2.47 22.01 -3.41
CA PHE A 329 -2.15 20.78 -2.68
C PHE A 329 -3.42 19.92 -2.55
N HIS A 330 -4.53 20.48 -2.08
CA HIS A 330 -5.79 19.78 -1.84
C HIS A 330 -6.42 19.22 -3.12
N GLU A 331 -6.26 19.89 -4.27
CA GLU A 331 -6.66 19.36 -5.60
C GLU A 331 -6.09 17.95 -5.86
N MET A 332 -4.91 17.65 -5.33
CA MET A 332 -4.23 16.36 -5.47
C MET A 332 -4.32 15.48 -4.20
N TYR A 333 -4.29 16.10 -3.02
CA TYR A 333 -4.29 15.48 -1.70
C TYR A 333 -5.65 15.69 -1.02
N THR A 334 -6.64 14.92 -1.47
CA THR A 334 -8.07 15.15 -1.20
C THR A 334 -8.60 14.56 0.12
N LYS A 335 -7.76 13.92 0.94
CA LYS A 335 -8.20 13.34 2.22
C LYS A 335 -8.24 14.40 3.33
N PRO A 336 -8.98 14.17 4.43
CA PRO A 336 -8.90 15.01 5.62
C PRO A 336 -7.46 15.10 6.14
N VAL A 337 -7.13 16.23 6.77
CA VAL A 337 -5.76 16.57 7.18
C VAL A 337 -5.60 16.56 8.70
N LYS A 338 -4.50 16.01 9.18
CA LYS A 338 -4.06 16.06 10.58
C LYS A 338 -2.80 16.92 10.64
N VAL A 339 -2.91 18.12 11.20
CA VAL A 339 -1.86 19.13 11.25
C VAL A 339 -1.19 19.10 12.62
N PHE A 340 0.04 18.60 12.68
CA PHE A 340 0.87 18.60 13.88
C PHE A 340 1.73 19.86 13.93
N ILE A 341 1.67 20.59 15.04
CA ILE A 341 2.30 21.91 15.18
C ILE A 341 3.33 21.83 16.31
N TYR A 342 4.60 22.09 15.98
CA TYR A 342 5.60 22.45 16.97
C TYR A 342 5.37 23.92 17.39
N PRO A 343 5.41 24.28 18.68
CA PRO A 343 4.89 25.58 19.15
C PRO A 343 5.55 26.75 18.43
N ILE A 344 4.74 27.51 17.69
CA ILE A 344 5.16 28.71 16.97
C ILE A 344 5.02 29.90 17.92
N ASP A 345 6.08 30.72 18.04
CA ASP A 345 6.09 31.87 18.95
C ASP A 345 5.21 33.01 18.44
N ASN A 346 5.19 33.20 17.11
CA ASN A 346 4.37 34.21 16.46
C ASN A 346 2.95 33.70 16.20
N GLU A 347 2.07 33.92 17.16
CA GLU A 347 0.67 33.50 17.11
C GLU A 347 -0.06 34.03 15.85
N LYS A 348 0.25 35.23 15.34
CA LYS A 348 -0.39 35.77 14.12
C LYS A 348 -0.05 34.97 12.87
N ASN A 349 1.16 34.43 12.81
CA ASN A 349 1.59 33.60 11.68
C ASN A 349 0.92 32.23 11.78
N LEU A 350 0.83 31.66 12.98
CA LEU A 350 0.09 30.41 13.20
C LEU A 350 -1.41 30.56 12.90
N GLU A 351 -2.04 31.63 13.39
CA GLU A 351 -3.42 32.02 13.08
C GLU A 351 -3.64 32.04 11.56
N ARG A 352 -2.71 32.65 10.79
CA ARG A 352 -2.81 32.64 9.32
C ARG A 352 -2.66 31.25 8.69
N VAL A 353 -1.86 30.36 9.27
CA VAL A 353 -1.77 28.96 8.79
C VAL A 353 -3.08 28.23 9.01
N VAL A 354 -3.66 28.36 10.21
CA VAL A 354 -4.97 27.76 10.54
C VAL A 354 -6.07 28.32 9.63
N GLU A 355 -6.15 29.65 9.49
CA GLU A 355 -7.07 30.31 8.55
C GLU A 355 -6.95 29.72 7.14
N ALA A 356 -5.72 29.54 6.63
CA ALA A 356 -5.50 29.04 5.27
C ALA A 356 -5.92 27.58 5.09
N PHE A 357 -5.80 26.73 6.11
CA PHE A 357 -6.33 25.37 6.07
C PHE A 357 -7.85 25.37 6.15
N ASP A 358 -8.44 26.13 7.07
CA ASP A 358 -9.90 26.21 7.21
C ASP A 358 -10.58 26.80 5.95
N ASP A 359 -9.93 27.75 5.27
CA ASP A 359 -10.39 28.31 3.99
C ASP A 359 -10.51 27.21 2.89
N VAL A 360 -9.59 26.24 2.89
CA VAL A 360 -9.48 25.22 1.84
C VAL A 360 -10.29 23.96 2.18
N TYR A 361 -10.30 23.58 3.44
CA TYR A 361 -10.97 22.39 3.97
C TYR A 361 -12.31 22.81 4.61
N GLU A 362 -13.25 23.26 3.77
CA GLU A 362 -14.56 23.76 4.20
C GLU A 362 -15.31 22.74 5.09
N SER A 363 -15.82 23.20 6.24
CA SER A 363 -16.74 22.52 7.19
C SER A 363 -16.15 21.94 8.47
N GLY A 364 -14.96 22.34 8.92
CA GLY A 364 -14.49 22.10 10.31
C GLY A 364 -14.22 20.64 10.74
N ASP A 365 -14.64 19.66 9.94
CA ASP A 365 -14.47 18.22 10.18
C ASP A 365 -13.31 17.61 9.36
N ASP A 366 -12.74 18.37 8.41
CA ASP A 366 -11.74 17.87 7.45
C ASP A 366 -10.30 18.31 7.77
N ALA A 367 -10.09 19.13 8.81
CA ALA A 367 -8.78 19.52 9.32
C ALA A 367 -8.77 19.48 10.85
N ASP A 368 -7.82 18.77 11.45
CA ASP A 368 -7.59 18.77 12.90
C ASP A 368 -6.19 19.30 13.22
N TYR A 369 -6.08 20.11 14.28
CA TYR A 369 -4.84 20.76 14.65
C TYR A 369 -4.36 20.30 16.03
N TYR A 370 -3.12 19.82 16.10
CA TYR A 370 -2.50 19.30 17.31
C TYR A 370 -1.23 20.08 17.63
N VAL A 371 -1.31 20.97 18.61
CA VAL A 371 -0.11 21.67 19.10
C VAL A 371 0.58 20.82 20.16
N LEU A 372 1.79 20.38 19.84
CA LEU A 372 2.61 19.56 20.71
C LEU A 372 3.37 20.45 21.69
N SER A 373 3.26 20.22 23.00
CA SER A 373 4.18 20.82 23.98
C SER A 373 4.11 22.35 24.13
N ALA A 374 2.96 22.99 23.87
CA ALA A 374 2.84 24.44 24.11
C ALA A 374 2.94 24.76 25.61
N GLN A 375 3.75 25.76 25.97
CA GLN A 375 3.86 26.27 27.35
C GLN A 375 2.83 27.37 27.68
N GLY A 376 2.10 27.87 26.67
CA GLY A 376 1.11 28.94 26.81
C GLY A 376 -0.09 28.73 25.89
N GLU A 377 -1.18 29.45 26.16
CA GLU A 377 -2.43 29.43 25.37
C GLU A 377 -2.31 30.25 24.07
N TYR A 378 -3.01 29.83 23.02
CA TYR A 378 -3.14 30.55 21.75
C TYR A 378 -4.49 31.30 21.70
N SER A 379 -4.57 32.44 22.39
CA SER A 379 -5.77 33.28 22.53
C SER A 379 -6.46 33.76 21.24
N ARG A 380 -5.74 33.83 20.11
CA ARG A 380 -6.24 34.29 18.80
C ARG A 380 -6.92 33.19 18.00
N ILE A 381 -6.76 31.93 18.40
CA ILE A 381 -7.25 30.77 17.66
C ILE A 381 -8.38 30.14 18.47
N ASP A 382 -9.62 30.43 18.09
CA ASP A 382 -10.83 29.90 18.73
C ASP A 382 -11.53 28.92 17.79
N ASN A 383 -10.93 27.73 17.69
CA ASN A 383 -11.31 26.68 16.76
C ASN A 383 -11.56 25.39 17.52
N GLY A 384 -12.76 24.80 17.40
CA GLY A 384 -13.14 23.58 18.15
C GLY A 384 -12.29 22.34 17.82
N ASN A 385 -11.67 22.32 16.64
CA ASN A 385 -10.74 21.31 16.14
C ASN A 385 -9.25 21.66 16.43
N PHE A 386 -8.99 22.74 17.18
CA PHE A 386 -7.64 23.16 17.57
C PHE A 386 -7.33 22.75 19.01
N ARG A 387 -6.36 21.84 19.18
CA ARG A 387 -6.07 21.21 20.47
C ARG A 387 -4.62 21.40 20.87
N ILE A 388 -4.42 21.87 22.09
CA ILE A 388 -3.12 21.90 22.74
C ILE A 388 -2.96 20.61 23.54
N LEU A 389 -1.95 19.82 23.19
CA LEU A 389 -1.71 18.52 23.79
C LEU A 389 -0.57 18.61 24.82
N PRO A 390 -0.75 18.08 26.05
CA PRO A 390 0.32 18.01 27.04
C PRO A 390 1.28 16.84 26.75
N LEU A 391 1.74 16.73 25.50
CA LEU A 391 2.72 15.77 25.03
C LEU A 391 3.94 16.53 24.55
N LYS A 392 5.12 16.27 25.13
CA LYS A 392 6.34 16.97 24.70
C LYS A 392 6.73 16.54 23.29
N PHE A 393 7.29 17.47 22.51
CA PHE A 393 7.71 17.16 21.13
C PHE A 393 8.75 16.03 21.08
N LYS A 394 9.68 16.00 22.05
CA LYS A 394 10.62 14.88 22.21
C LYS A 394 9.91 13.55 22.47
N GLU A 395 8.93 13.53 23.36
CA GLU A 395 8.14 12.33 23.68
C GLU A 395 7.34 11.85 22.46
N PHE A 396 6.78 12.77 21.68
CA PHE A 396 6.12 12.47 20.41
C PHE A 396 7.08 11.81 19.40
N CYS A 397 8.29 12.35 19.24
CA CYS A 397 9.33 11.74 18.39
C CYS A 397 9.71 10.34 18.89
N ASP A 398 9.98 10.18 20.20
CA ASP A 398 10.37 8.91 20.79
C ASP A 398 9.26 7.85 20.63
N ASN A 399 8.00 8.23 20.83
CA ASN A 399 6.85 7.34 20.69
C ASN A 399 6.60 6.92 19.24
N LEU A 400 6.74 7.85 18.27
CA LEU A 400 6.69 7.51 16.85
C LEU A 400 7.80 6.53 16.46
N LEU A 401 9.00 6.70 17.00
CA LEU A 401 10.11 5.78 16.75
C LEU A 401 9.75 4.37 17.24
N ILE A 402 9.26 4.23 18.46
CA ILE A 402 8.85 2.95 19.04
C ILE A 402 7.70 2.32 18.24
N HIS A 403 6.68 3.11 17.89
CA HIS A 403 5.52 2.66 17.14
C HIS A 403 5.90 2.10 15.77
N TYR A 404 6.77 2.80 15.03
CA TYR A 404 7.22 2.38 13.70
C TYR A 404 8.46 1.46 13.70
N GLU A 405 9.09 1.21 14.85
CA GLU A 405 10.20 0.24 14.96
C GLU A 405 9.71 -1.20 14.70
N ALA A 406 8.48 -1.52 15.09
CA ALA A 406 7.82 -2.77 14.74
C ALA A 406 7.65 -2.92 13.21
N ASP A 407 7.27 -1.85 12.52
CA ASP A 407 7.12 -1.82 11.06
C ASP A 407 8.47 -1.91 10.32
N ARG A 408 9.53 -1.33 10.89
CA ARG A 408 10.89 -1.54 10.37
C ARG A 408 11.35 -2.99 10.55
N PHE A 409 10.90 -3.68 11.58
CA PHE A 409 11.20 -5.11 11.73
C PHE A 409 10.49 -5.96 10.66
N ILE A 410 9.31 -5.52 10.18
CA ILE A 410 8.61 -6.11 9.03
C ILE A 410 9.36 -5.85 7.72
N ALA A 411 9.85 -4.62 7.52
CA ALA A 411 10.54 -4.21 6.29
C ALA A 411 12.01 -4.69 6.22
N LYS A 412 12.57 -5.22 7.32
CA LYS A 412 13.91 -5.80 7.34
C LYS A 412 13.93 -7.08 6.50
N SER A 413 14.52 -7.01 5.30
CA SER A 413 15.51 -7.99 4.77
C SER A 413 15.64 -8.00 3.24
N TYR A 414 15.07 -7.05 2.49
CA TYR A 414 15.18 -7.10 1.03
C TYR A 414 16.00 -5.95 0.48
N GLU A 415 17.20 -6.30 0.04
CA GLU A 415 18.11 -5.37 -0.64
C GLU A 415 17.54 -5.01 -2.02
N ASN A 416 17.29 -3.72 -2.25
CA ASN A 416 16.89 -3.21 -3.55
C ASN A 416 18.07 -3.31 -4.53
N GLN A 417 18.17 -4.40 -5.28
CA GLN A 417 19.31 -4.68 -6.16
C GLN A 417 18.94 -4.60 -7.64
N LEU A 418 19.85 -4.06 -8.45
CA LEU A 418 19.77 -4.05 -9.92
C LEU A 418 21.06 -4.62 -10.54
N PRO A 419 21.00 -5.25 -11.73
CA PRO A 419 22.17 -5.82 -12.36
C PRO A 419 23.03 -4.75 -13.06
N THR A 420 24.33 -4.83 -12.86
CA THR A 420 25.33 -4.04 -13.56
C THR A 420 25.66 -4.66 -14.92
N VAL A 421 26.41 -3.93 -15.76
CA VAL A 421 26.89 -4.43 -17.07
C VAL A 421 27.74 -5.71 -16.94
N ASN A 422 28.41 -5.89 -15.80
CA ASN A 422 29.21 -7.07 -15.49
C ASN A 422 28.40 -8.24 -14.90
N LYS A 423 27.06 -8.10 -14.83
CA LYS A 423 26.12 -9.03 -14.18
C LYS A 423 26.31 -9.19 -12.67
N GLU A 424 27.02 -8.27 -12.04
CA GLU A 424 27.05 -8.12 -10.58
C GLU A 424 25.81 -7.34 -10.12
N MET A 425 25.35 -7.57 -8.90
CA MET A 425 24.22 -6.83 -8.33
C MET A 425 24.73 -5.60 -7.58
N VAL A 426 24.14 -4.45 -7.86
CA VAL A 426 24.42 -3.20 -7.13
C VAL A 426 23.21 -2.81 -6.29
N LEU A 427 23.48 -2.40 -5.06
CA LEU A 427 22.47 -1.92 -4.13
C LEU A 427 22.00 -0.51 -4.52
N ILE A 428 20.69 -0.34 -4.61
CA ILE A 428 20.00 0.94 -4.71
C ILE A 428 19.63 1.35 -3.30
N SER A 429 20.05 2.55 -2.89
CA SER A 429 19.74 3.07 -1.57
C SER A 429 18.22 3.19 -1.39
N GLU A 430 17.72 2.98 -0.17
CA GLU A 430 16.30 3.18 0.16
C GLU A 430 15.80 4.56 -0.25
N ALA A 431 16.68 5.55 -0.10
CA ALA A 431 16.45 6.90 -0.55
C ALA A 431 16.13 6.98 -2.04
N PHE A 432 17.02 6.46 -2.88
CA PHE A 432 16.82 6.51 -4.32
C PHE A 432 15.69 5.59 -4.77
N ALA A 433 15.49 4.46 -4.10
CA ALA A 433 14.33 3.60 -4.31
C ALA A 433 13.00 4.35 -4.05
N ALA A 434 12.95 5.22 -3.03
CA ALA A 434 11.78 6.06 -2.78
C ALA A 434 11.55 7.09 -3.89
N GLU A 435 12.60 7.73 -4.42
CA GLU A 435 12.51 8.62 -5.58
C GLU A 435 11.99 7.90 -6.83
N LEU A 436 12.42 6.65 -7.07
CA LEU A 436 12.00 5.87 -8.23
C LEU A 436 10.50 5.53 -8.19
N ARG A 437 9.94 5.30 -6.99
CA ARG A 437 8.52 4.96 -6.79
C ARG A 437 7.53 6.04 -7.24
N ASP A 438 7.99 7.27 -7.48
CA ASP A 438 7.12 8.35 -7.99
C ASP A 438 6.75 8.20 -9.48
N SER A 439 7.55 7.44 -10.23
CA SER A 439 7.35 7.19 -11.67
C SER A 439 7.27 5.72 -12.02
N PHE A 440 7.92 4.85 -11.23
CA PHE A 440 8.19 3.47 -11.61
C PHE A 440 7.77 2.47 -10.54
N GLU A 441 7.30 1.32 -10.99
CA GLU A 441 7.49 0.07 -10.25
C GLU A 441 8.82 -0.55 -10.72
N VAL A 442 9.85 -0.46 -9.88
CA VAL A 442 11.18 -1.00 -10.18
C VAL A 442 11.16 -2.51 -9.93
N VAL A 443 11.66 -3.28 -10.89
CA VAL A 443 11.71 -4.75 -10.82
C VAL A 443 13.06 -5.17 -10.24
N TYR A 444 13.23 -5.01 -8.93
CA TYR A 444 14.46 -5.39 -8.25
C TYR A 444 14.71 -6.90 -8.31
N VAL A 445 15.97 -7.29 -8.19
CA VAL A 445 16.33 -8.69 -7.97
C VAL A 445 15.77 -9.12 -6.61
N GLY A 446 15.00 -10.21 -6.57
CA GLY A 446 14.33 -10.68 -5.35
C GLY A 446 13.03 -9.95 -4.98
N VAL A 447 12.44 -9.14 -5.87
CA VAL A 447 11.17 -8.42 -5.62
C VAL A 447 9.99 -9.35 -5.30
N ASP A 448 10.04 -10.62 -5.68
CA ASP A 448 9.06 -11.63 -5.27
C ASP A 448 9.08 -11.91 -3.76
N ARG A 449 10.26 -11.89 -3.14
CA ARG A 449 10.43 -12.15 -1.71
C ARG A 449 9.84 -11.01 -0.87
N GLN A 450 9.94 -9.77 -1.38
CA GLN A 450 9.28 -8.60 -0.78
C GLN A 450 7.76 -8.77 -0.66
N GLU A 451 7.15 -9.61 -1.49
CA GLU A 451 5.72 -9.84 -1.53
C GLU A 451 5.27 -11.09 -0.76
N GLU A 452 6.18 -11.89 -0.19
CA GLU A 452 5.86 -13.14 0.53
C GLU A 452 4.92 -12.93 1.73
N TYR A 453 5.02 -11.74 2.33
CA TYR A 453 4.23 -11.30 3.47
C TYR A 453 2.97 -10.51 3.08
N ASP A 454 2.66 -10.35 1.80
CA ASP A 454 1.39 -9.76 1.34
C ASP A 454 0.37 -10.87 1.02
N ALA A 455 -0.71 -10.93 1.81
CA ALA A 455 -1.72 -12.00 1.71
C ALA A 455 -2.46 -11.96 0.37
N THR A 456 -2.65 -10.76 -0.18
CA THR A 456 -3.35 -10.60 -1.47
C THR A 456 -2.45 -11.04 -2.61
N LYS A 457 -1.19 -10.61 -2.61
CA LYS A 457 -0.22 -10.92 -3.66
C LYS A 457 0.20 -12.39 -3.68
N THR A 458 0.19 -13.06 -2.53
CA THR A 458 0.58 -14.47 -2.43
C THR A 458 -0.55 -15.46 -2.68
N SER A 459 -1.77 -14.98 -2.87
CA SER A 459 -2.94 -15.81 -3.10
C SER A 459 -3.33 -15.83 -4.57
N ARG A 460 -3.34 -17.04 -5.16
CA ARG A 460 -3.76 -17.28 -6.55
C ARG A 460 -5.20 -16.83 -6.81
N ASN A 461 -6.06 -16.93 -5.79
CA ASN A 461 -7.48 -16.62 -5.90
C ASN A 461 -7.71 -15.14 -6.25
N TYR A 462 -7.03 -14.21 -5.58
CA TYR A 462 -7.16 -12.78 -5.88
C TYR A 462 -6.70 -12.44 -7.31
N PHE A 463 -5.65 -13.09 -7.78
CA PHE A 463 -5.21 -12.94 -9.17
C PHE A 463 -6.24 -13.49 -10.16
N TYR A 464 -6.70 -14.74 -10.00
CA TYR A 464 -7.62 -15.37 -10.96
C TYR A 464 -9.02 -14.75 -10.97
N ARG A 465 -9.49 -14.19 -9.84
CA ARG A 465 -10.73 -13.41 -9.79
C ARG A 465 -10.60 -12.03 -10.44
N GLY A 466 -9.38 -11.60 -10.76
CA GLY A 466 -9.09 -10.28 -11.30
C GLY A 466 -9.21 -9.17 -10.26
N ASP A 467 -9.03 -9.49 -8.97
CA ASP A 467 -9.01 -8.48 -7.89
C ASP A 467 -7.72 -7.65 -7.94
N ILE A 468 -6.58 -8.28 -8.28
CA ILE A 468 -5.26 -7.65 -8.40
C ILE A 468 -4.55 -8.11 -9.69
N PRO A 469 -3.61 -7.30 -10.24
CA PRO A 469 -2.70 -7.77 -11.29
C PRO A 469 -1.80 -8.89 -10.77
N ILE A 470 -1.15 -9.62 -11.69
CA ILE A 470 -0.20 -10.68 -11.32
C ILE A 470 0.94 -10.10 -10.45
N SER A 471 1.16 -10.66 -9.27
CA SER A 471 2.25 -10.30 -8.37
C SER A 471 3.59 -10.88 -8.83
N TRP A 472 4.71 -10.32 -8.37
CA TRP A 472 6.05 -10.89 -8.59
C TRP A 472 6.18 -12.24 -7.88
N TYR A 473 5.64 -12.38 -6.67
CA TYR A 473 5.52 -13.68 -5.99
C TYR A 473 4.76 -14.69 -6.86
N GLY A 474 3.65 -14.26 -7.46
CA GLY A 474 2.82 -15.09 -8.34
C GLY A 474 3.56 -15.52 -9.60
N LEU A 475 4.38 -14.65 -10.19
CA LEU A 475 5.25 -15.00 -11.33
C LEU A 475 6.32 -16.03 -10.93
N ASN A 476 6.97 -15.87 -9.76
CA ASN A 476 7.91 -16.87 -9.27
C ASN A 476 7.24 -18.24 -9.05
N HIS A 477 5.98 -18.23 -8.60
CA HIS A 477 5.19 -19.44 -8.32
C HIS A 477 4.28 -19.90 -9.48
N ASN A 478 4.51 -19.39 -10.70
CA ASN A 478 3.79 -19.75 -11.93
C ASN A 478 2.27 -19.67 -11.81
N PHE A 479 1.74 -18.58 -11.26
CA PHE A 479 0.30 -18.34 -11.20
C PHE A 479 -0.27 -18.04 -12.59
N ASP A 480 0.47 -17.38 -13.47
CA ASP A 480 0.13 -17.15 -14.87
C ASP A 480 0.35 -18.38 -15.75
N VAL A 481 -0.24 -18.35 -16.95
CA VAL A 481 0.07 -19.26 -18.05
C VAL A 481 1.28 -18.73 -18.81
N VAL A 482 2.36 -19.50 -18.85
CA VAL A 482 3.61 -19.07 -19.49
C VAL A 482 3.47 -19.16 -21.00
N ARG A 483 3.18 -18.01 -21.63
CA ARG A 483 2.88 -17.95 -23.06
C ARG A 483 4.10 -18.22 -23.94
N LYS A 484 3.93 -19.01 -25.01
CA LYS A 484 5.03 -19.32 -25.95
C LYS A 484 5.59 -18.08 -26.66
N ILE A 485 4.72 -17.10 -26.94
CA ILE A 485 5.09 -15.84 -27.62
C ILE A 485 6.11 -15.00 -26.83
N LYS A 486 6.19 -15.20 -25.51
CA LYS A 486 7.15 -14.54 -24.62
C LYS A 486 8.59 -14.66 -25.15
N THR A 487 8.99 -15.86 -25.60
CA THR A 487 10.37 -16.12 -26.08
C THR A 487 10.71 -15.25 -27.29
N SER A 488 9.80 -15.13 -28.27
CA SER A 488 9.95 -14.25 -29.44
C SER A 488 10.19 -12.79 -29.03
N ILE A 489 9.44 -12.29 -28.05
CA ILE A 489 9.57 -10.91 -27.58
C ILE A 489 10.88 -10.71 -26.81
N ILE A 490 11.25 -11.64 -25.92
CA ILE A 490 12.51 -11.59 -25.16
C ILE A 490 13.71 -11.59 -26.10
N ASP A 491 13.71 -12.44 -27.13
CA ASP A 491 14.82 -12.53 -28.07
C ASP A 491 14.99 -11.21 -28.86
N LYS A 492 13.88 -10.59 -29.29
CA LYS A 492 13.91 -9.28 -29.96
C LYS A 492 14.42 -8.16 -29.04
N ILE A 493 14.00 -8.15 -27.78
CA ILE A 493 14.52 -7.19 -26.78
C ILE A 493 16.03 -7.39 -26.60
N LYS A 494 16.49 -8.64 -26.46
CA LYS A 494 17.91 -8.96 -26.30
C LYS A 494 18.74 -8.51 -27.50
N THR A 495 18.24 -8.71 -28.72
CA THR A 495 18.90 -8.20 -29.94
C THR A 495 19.02 -6.68 -29.91
N ASP A 496 17.93 -5.97 -29.65
CA ASP A 496 17.93 -4.49 -29.60
C ASP A 496 18.83 -3.94 -28.48
N MET A 497 18.91 -4.65 -27.34
CA MET A 497 19.88 -4.34 -26.28
C MET A 497 21.31 -4.55 -26.76
N GLN A 498 21.63 -5.71 -27.37
CA GLN A 498 22.99 -5.98 -27.88
C GLN A 498 23.45 -4.92 -28.90
N ASP A 499 22.55 -4.44 -29.76
CA ASP A 499 22.81 -3.39 -30.74
C ASP A 499 22.96 -1.99 -30.13
N ARG A 500 22.93 -1.88 -28.80
CA ARG A 500 22.95 -0.62 -28.03
C ARG A 500 21.86 0.35 -28.49
N GLY A 501 20.67 -0.19 -28.73
CA GLY A 501 19.51 0.58 -29.15
C GLY A 501 19.17 1.74 -28.20
N ARG A 502 18.55 2.77 -28.77
CA ARG A 502 17.82 3.85 -28.08
C ARG A 502 16.38 3.86 -28.58
N LEU A 503 15.72 2.73 -28.37
CA LEU A 503 14.56 2.31 -29.16
C LEU A 503 13.27 2.37 -28.35
N LEU A 504 12.17 2.60 -29.07
CA LEU A 504 10.81 2.40 -28.57
C LEU A 504 10.16 1.40 -29.53
N LYS A 505 9.70 0.28 -28.97
CA LYS A 505 9.13 -0.85 -29.71
C LYS A 505 7.81 -1.25 -29.07
N ARG A 506 6.88 -1.73 -29.89
CA ARG A 506 5.50 -2.01 -29.47
C ARG A 506 5.23 -3.51 -29.41
N VAL A 507 4.51 -3.94 -28.38
CA VAL A 507 3.87 -5.27 -28.33
C VAL A 507 2.37 -5.04 -28.34
N CYS A 508 1.70 -5.45 -29.39
CA CYS A 508 0.26 -5.23 -29.51
C CYS A 508 -0.51 -6.43 -28.97
N TYR A 509 -1.62 -6.23 -28.26
CA TYR A 509 -2.39 -7.34 -27.70
C TYR A 509 -3.91 -7.13 -27.79
N GLU A 510 -4.65 -8.23 -27.88
CA GLU A 510 -6.12 -8.22 -27.83
C GLU A 510 -6.63 -8.06 -26.39
N PRO A 511 -7.76 -7.39 -26.16
CA PRO A 511 -8.40 -7.32 -24.84
C PRO A 511 -8.58 -8.70 -24.17
N GLY A 512 -8.19 -8.82 -22.90
CA GLY A 512 -8.46 -10.02 -22.09
C GLY A 512 -7.46 -11.17 -22.26
N VAL A 513 -6.52 -11.09 -23.20
CA VAL A 513 -5.52 -12.15 -23.47
C VAL A 513 -4.34 -12.17 -22.48
N GLY A 514 -4.36 -11.31 -21.46
CA GLY A 514 -3.29 -11.19 -20.46
C GLY A 514 -2.07 -10.39 -20.92
N GLY A 515 -2.26 -9.31 -21.68
CA GLY A 515 -1.16 -8.43 -22.14
C GLY A 515 -0.29 -7.90 -21.00
N THR A 516 -0.90 -7.31 -19.96
CA THR A 516 -0.21 -6.83 -18.75
C THR A 516 0.49 -7.97 -18.00
N THR A 517 -0.15 -9.14 -17.89
CA THR A 517 0.44 -10.34 -17.27
C THR A 517 1.71 -10.79 -18.02
N LEU A 518 1.65 -10.82 -19.35
CA LEU A 518 2.80 -11.15 -20.20
C LEU A 518 3.91 -10.10 -20.09
N MET A 519 3.57 -8.81 -20.05
CA MET A 519 4.52 -7.72 -19.84
C MET A 519 5.31 -7.93 -18.53
N ARG A 520 4.60 -8.17 -17.42
CA ARG A 520 5.21 -8.42 -16.10
C ARG A 520 6.04 -9.70 -16.11
N ARG A 521 5.60 -10.77 -16.76
CA ARG A 521 6.38 -12.00 -16.94
C ARG A 521 7.70 -11.75 -17.68
N ILE A 522 7.69 -10.95 -18.76
CA ILE A 522 8.90 -10.59 -19.51
C ILE A 522 9.83 -9.73 -18.65
N ALA A 523 9.29 -8.72 -17.95
CA ALA A 523 10.04 -7.88 -17.03
C ALA A 523 10.74 -8.72 -15.95
N TRP A 524 10.00 -9.66 -15.35
CA TRP A 524 10.51 -10.60 -14.36
C TRP A 524 11.69 -11.42 -14.89
N GLU A 525 11.60 -11.98 -16.10
CA GLU A 525 12.68 -12.82 -16.66
C GLU A 525 13.92 -12.04 -17.10
N LEU A 526 13.79 -10.75 -17.38
CA LEU A 526 14.89 -9.89 -17.82
C LEU A 526 15.55 -9.10 -16.68
N ARG A 527 14.92 -9.02 -15.49
CA ARG A 527 15.38 -8.20 -14.36
C ARG A 527 16.79 -8.50 -13.86
N GLU A 528 17.28 -9.73 -14.04
CA GLU A 528 18.62 -10.16 -13.64
C GLU A 528 19.68 -9.88 -14.72
N GLN A 529 19.26 -9.51 -15.93
CA GLN A 529 20.13 -9.19 -17.06
C GLN A 529 20.24 -7.68 -17.29
N TYR A 530 19.15 -6.94 -17.07
CA TYR A 530 19.06 -5.50 -17.30
C TYR A 530 18.33 -4.82 -16.13
N PRO A 531 18.75 -3.61 -15.71
CA PRO A 531 17.92 -2.75 -14.89
C PRO A 531 16.55 -2.58 -15.54
N THR A 532 15.52 -3.12 -14.88
CA THR A 532 14.18 -3.25 -15.45
C THR A 532 13.18 -2.50 -14.58
N MET A 533 12.35 -1.68 -15.21
CA MET A 533 11.33 -0.88 -14.54
C MET A 533 10.04 -0.81 -15.37
N ILE A 534 8.89 -0.76 -14.69
CA ILE A 534 7.59 -0.50 -15.30
C ILE A 534 7.26 0.97 -15.06
N LEU A 535 7.09 1.75 -16.13
CA LEU A 535 6.67 3.15 -16.03
C LEU A 535 5.18 3.20 -15.69
N GLN A 536 4.86 3.76 -14.54
CA GLN A 536 3.49 3.96 -14.06
C GLN A 536 2.99 5.38 -14.32
N LYS A 537 3.90 6.37 -14.31
CA LYS A 537 3.58 7.78 -14.53
C LYS A 537 4.76 8.54 -15.11
N TYR A 538 4.48 9.42 -16.08
CA TYR A 538 5.46 10.36 -16.61
C TYR A 538 5.43 11.71 -15.84
N ASN A 539 6.60 12.19 -15.42
CA ASN A 539 6.79 13.47 -14.74
C ASN A 539 8.17 14.09 -15.07
N GLU A 540 8.43 15.31 -14.60
CA GLU A 540 9.66 16.08 -14.88
C GLU A 540 10.96 15.41 -14.38
N GLN A 541 10.86 14.47 -13.45
CA GLN A 541 12.01 13.79 -12.85
C GLN A 541 12.26 12.40 -13.45
N THR A 542 11.31 11.88 -14.24
CA THR A 542 11.33 10.51 -14.79
C THR A 542 12.62 10.22 -15.55
N ALA A 543 13.00 11.09 -16.51
CA ALA A 543 14.20 10.90 -17.31
C ALA A 543 15.49 11.01 -16.46
N LYS A 544 15.55 11.96 -15.52
CA LYS A 544 16.69 12.15 -14.63
C LYS A 544 16.91 10.95 -13.70
N ASN A 545 15.83 10.35 -13.19
CA ASN A 545 15.93 9.16 -12.35
C ASN A 545 16.40 7.94 -13.16
N ILE A 546 15.98 7.79 -14.42
CA ILE A 546 16.52 6.76 -15.30
C ILE A 546 18.04 6.97 -15.54
N GLN A 547 18.47 8.21 -15.78
CA GLN A 547 19.90 8.53 -15.90
C GLN A 547 20.68 8.14 -14.64
N LYS A 548 20.17 8.46 -13.44
CA LYS A 548 20.80 8.05 -12.17
C LYS A 548 20.92 6.51 -12.07
N VAL A 549 19.90 5.75 -12.49
CA VAL A 549 20.00 4.28 -12.54
C VAL A 549 21.10 3.83 -13.51
N TYR A 550 21.22 4.47 -14.67
CA TYR A 550 22.28 4.18 -15.63
C TYR A 550 23.66 4.49 -15.06
N ASP A 551 23.81 5.62 -14.37
CA ASP A 551 25.08 6.04 -13.77
C ASP A 551 25.55 5.07 -12.67
N ILE A 552 24.61 4.45 -11.94
CA ILE A 552 24.92 3.46 -10.90
C ILE A 552 25.23 2.09 -11.50
N THR A 553 24.44 1.64 -12.48
CA THR A 553 24.49 0.26 -13.00
C THR A 553 25.43 0.10 -14.18
N HIS A 554 25.70 1.19 -14.90
CA HIS A 554 26.38 1.25 -16.19
C HIS A 554 25.83 0.27 -17.25
N ASN A 555 24.59 -0.20 -17.05
CA ASN A 555 23.94 -1.21 -17.87
C ASN A 555 22.78 -0.61 -18.66
N GLN A 556 22.40 -1.27 -19.76
CA GLN A 556 21.31 -0.85 -20.62
C GLN A 556 19.97 -0.99 -19.89
N ILE A 557 19.11 0.02 -19.98
CA ILE A 557 17.88 0.06 -19.20
C ILE A 557 16.70 -0.46 -20.01
N LEU A 558 15.96 -1.42 -19.44
CA LEU A 558 14.69 -1.90 -19.97
C LEU A 558 13.53 -1.18 -19.28
N ILE A 559 12.71 -0.50 -20.07
CA ILE A 559 11.53 0.23 -19.59
C ILE A 559 10.30 -0.42 -20.21
N MET A 560 9.45 -0.99 -19.38
CA MET A 560 8.18 -1.57 -19.79
C MET A 560 7.08 -0.52 -19.57
N VAL A 561 6.17 -0.39 -20.52
CA VAL A 561 5.09 0.60 -20.46
C VAL A 561 3.80 -0.07 -20.88
N ASP A 562 2.75 0.03 -20.06
CA ASP A 562 1.41 -0.44 -20.41
C ASP A 562 0.53 0.76 -20.80
N ASN A 563 -0.14 0.66 -21.95
CA ASN A 563 -1.04 1.70 -22.43
C ASN A 563 -2.25 1.95 -21.51
N ASN A 564 -2.51 1.06 -20.55
CA ASN A 564 -3.55 1.30 -19.53
C ASN A 564 -3.15 2.41 -18.54
N ASP A 565 -1.86 2.69 -18.38
CA ASP A 565 -1.33 3.62 -17.37
C ASP A 565 -0.67 4.87 -18.00
N VAL A 566 0.02 4.70 -19.13
CA VAL A 566 0.79 5.77 -19.79
C VAL A 566 0.48 5.81 -21.28
N GLU A 567 0.21 7.00 -21.81
CA GLU A 567 -0.10 7.16 -23.23
C GLU A 567 1.16 7.03 -24.12
N LEU A 568 0.95 6.63 -25.38
CA LEU A 568 2.05 6.46 -26.33
C LEU A 568 2.84 7.76 -26.55
N GLU A 569 2.17 8.92 -26.46
CA GLU A 569 2.83 10.21 -26.66
C GLU A 569 3.77 10.55 -25.49
N GLU A 570 3.38 10.21 -24.26
CA GLU A 570 4.25 10.34 -23.08
C GLU A 570 5.49 9.43 -23.20
N ALA A 571 5.30 8.18 -23.65
CA ALA A 571 6.42 7.26 -23.89
C ALA A 571 7.38 7.75 -24.99
N LYS A 572 6.85 8.40 -26.05
CA LYS A 572 7.69 9.04 -27.09
C LYS A 572 8.45 10.25 -26.55
N ASN A 573 7.81 11.09 -25.73
CA ASN A 573 8.46 12.22 -25.10
C ASN A 573 9.63 11.76 -24.23
N LEU A 574 9.41 10.72 -23.41
CA LEU A 574 10.47 10.09 -22.64
C LEU A 574 11.60 9.58 -23.55
N GLN A 575 11.28 8.89 -24.66
CA GLN A 575 12.29 8.43 -25.61
C GLN A 575 13.17 9.59 -26.14
N VAL A 576 12.57 10.73 -26.45
CA VAL A 576 13.29 11.92 -26.95
C VAL A 576 14.22 12.47 -25.88
N GLU A 577 13.77 12.55 -24.63
CA GLU A 577 14.60 13.01 -23.50
C GLU A 577 15.79 12.07 -23.25
N LEU A 578 15.54 10.76 -23.17
CA LEU A 578 16.60 9.76 -22.94
C LEU A 578 17.61 9.72 -24.09
N LYS A 579 17.18 9.93 -25.35
CA LYS A 579 18.10 10.03 -26.50
C LYS A 579 19.10 11.16 -26.35
N LYS A 580 18.70 12.30 -25.77
CA LYS A 580 19.58 13.45 -25.51
C LYS A 580 20.62 13.15 -24.42
N MET A 581 20.27 12.28 -23.48
CA MET A 581 21.15 11.86 -22.38
C MET A 581 22.27 10.90 -22.82
N GLY A 582 22.08 10.18 -23.92
CA GLY A 582 23.19 9.51 -24.62
C GLY A 582 23.53 8.08 -24.18
N PHE A 583 22.78 7.48 -23.26
CA PHE A 583 22.93 6.06 -22.92
C PHE A 583 21.97 5.15 -23.73
N SER A 584 22.16 3.83 -23.62
CA SER A 584 21.36 2.82 -24.35
C SER A 584 20.19 2.32 -23.50
N PHE A 585 19.03 2.21 -24.14
CA PHE A 585 17.79 1.83 -23.50
C PHE A 585 16.81 1.25 -24.52
N VAL A 586 15.88 0.41 -24.04
CA VAL A 586 14.74 -0.08 -24.82
C VAL A 586 13.46 0.21 -24.05
N ILE A 587 12.55 0.95 -24.68
CA ILE A 587 11.17 1.11 -24.21
C ILE A 587 10.30 0.08 -24.93
N CYS A 588 9.72 -0.86 -24.18
CA CYS A 588 8.79 -1.86 -24.69
C CYS A 588 7.35 -1.45 -24.30
N TYR A 589 6.64 -0.88 -25.26
CA TYR A 589 5.29 -0.34 -25.09
C TYR A 589 4.22 -1.39 -25.43
N PHE A 590 3.49 -1.85 -24.42
CA PHE A 590 2.39 -2.79 -24.55
C PHE A 590 1.11 -2.04 -24.88
N GLU A 591 0.55 -2.33 -26.06
CA GLU A 591 -0.60 -1.61 -26.60
C GLU A 591 -1.79 -2.52 -26.88
N ARG A 592 -2.89 -2.20 -26.21
CA ARG A 592 -4.18 -2.81 -26.48
C ARG A 592 -4.71 -2.37 -27.85
N LYS A 593 -4.88 -3.31 -28.79
CA LYS A 593 -5.52 -3.02 -30.08
C LYS A 593 -7.04 -3.11 -29.99
N LEU A 594 -7.72 -2.07 -30.50
CA LEU A 594 -9.10 -2.18 -31.00
C LEU A 594 -9.03 -2.62 -32.48
N LYS A 595 -9.89 -3.54 -32.91
CA LYS A 595 -9.85 -4.13 -34.27
C LYS A 595 -9.71 -3.04 -35.35
N GLY A 596 -8.75 -3.19 -36.29
CA GLY A 596 -8.74 -2.43 -37.56
C GLY A 596 -7.49 -1.61 -37.92
N MET A 597 -6.43 -1.53 -37.09
CA MET A 597 -5.22 -0.76 -37.45
C MET A 597 -4.16 -1.60 -38.17
N HIS A 598 -3.96 -1.31 -39.46
CA HIS A 598 -2.79 -1.75 -40.23
C HIS A 598 -1.53 -1.04 -39.71
N SER A 599 -0.42 -1.77 -39.62
CA SER A 599 0.82 -1.32 -38.97
C SER A 599 1.88 -0.93 -39.99
N GLU A 600 2.54 0.20 -39.79
CA GLU A 600 3.82 0.51 -40.44
C GLU A 600 4.89 -0.51 -39.98
N SER A 601 5.58 -1.12 -40.93
CA SER A 601 6.57 -2.19 -40.70
C SER A 601 7.81 -1.65 -39.98
N GLY A 602 8.25 -2.31 -38.89
CA GLY A 602 9.57 -2.10 -38.24
C GLY A 602 9.57 -1.72 -36.75
N ALA A 603 8.44 -1.23 -36.20
CA ALA A 603 8.34 -0.76 -34.81
C ALA A 603 7.60 -1.71 -33.85
N ILE A 604 7.11 -2.85 -34.34
CA ILE A 604 6.32 -3.82 -33.56
C ILE A 604 7.15 -5.08 -33.34
N TYR A 605 7.30 -5.50 -32.09
CA TYR A 605 7.89 -6.78 -31.74
C TYR A 605 6.93 -7.92 -32.07
N ASP A 606 5.69 -7.88 -31.59
CA ASP A 606 4.75 -8.98 -31.81
C ASP A 606 3.28 -8.57 -31.64
N VAL A 607 2.37 -9.46 -32.03
CA VAL A 607 0.92 -9.34 -31.82
C VAL A 607 0.42 -10.53 -31.01
N VAL A 608 0.05 -10.26 -29.77
CA VAL A 608 -0.43 -11.23 -28.78
C VAL A 608 -1.92 -11.49 -29.00
N GLN A 609 -2.23 -12.72 -29.43
CA GLN A 609 -3.60 -13.20 -29.69
C GLN A 609 -4.12 -14.05 -28.53
N SER A 610 -5.30 -14.63 -28.70
CA SER A 610 -5.89 -15.63 -27.79
C SER A 610 -4.98 -16.84 -27.54
N LEU A 611 -5.30 -17.59 -26.48
CA LEU A 611 -4.56 -18.78 -26.06
C LEU A 611 -4.67 -19.87 -27.13
N ASN A 612 -3.55 -20.54 -27.40
CA ASN A 612 -3.59 -21.79 -28.16
C ASN A 612 -4.17 -22.93 -27.30
N ARG A 613 -4.46 -24.10 -27.89
CA ARG A 613 -5.09 -25.23 -27.18
C ARG A 613 -4.28 -25.69 -25.95
N VAL A 614 -2.96 -25.70 -26.02
CA VAL A 614 -2.08 -26.11 -24.91
C VAL A 614 -2.13 -25.07 -23.78
N GLU A 615 -2.03 -23.79 -24.13
CA GLU A 615 -2.12 -22.68 -23.18
C GLU A 615 -3.52 -22.61 -22.52
N ALA A 616 -4.59 -22.89 -23.26
CA ALA A 616 -5.94 -22.94 -22.73
C ALA A 616 -6.14 -24.13 -21.78
N LEU A 617 -5.59 -25.30 -22.10
CA LEU A 617 -5.59 -26.45 -21.19
C LEU A 617 -4.83 -26.14 -19.89
N GLU A 618 -3.66 -25.49 -19.99
CA GLU A 618 -2.92 -25.03 -18.82
C GLU A 618 -3.75 -24.05 -17.97
N MET A 619 -4.45 -23.11 -18.60
CA MET A 619 -5.36 -22.20 -17.90
C MET A 619 -6.46 -22.96 -17.15
N LYS A 620 -7.11 -23.94 -17.78
CA LYS A 620 -8.12 -24.79 -17.12
C LYS A 620 -7.52 -25.50 -15.91
N ASN A 621 -6.33 -26.10 -16.05
CA ASN A 621 -5.68 -26.81 -14.93
C ASN A 621 -5.41 -25.88 -13.74
N LYS A 622 -5.03 -24.62 -13.99
CA LYS A 622 -4.85 -23.61 -12.93
C LYS A 622 -6.16 -23.21 -12.26
N LEU A 623 -7.28 -23.27 -12.99
CA LEU A 623 -8.62 -22.93 -12.50
C LEU A 623 -9.34 -24.12 -11.84
N GLN A 624 -8.84 -25.35 -11.99
CA GLN A 624 -9.54 -26.59 -11.63
C GLN A 624 -10.07 -26.60 -10.18
N TYR A 625 -9.29 -26.10 -9.22
CA TYR A 625 -9.66 -26.07 -7.80
C TYR A 625 -10.76 -25.05 -7.46
N TYR A 626 -11.15 -24.20 -8.41
CA TYR A 626 -12.20 -23.19 -8.25
C TYR A 626 -13.48 -23.54 -9.02
N ILE A 627 -13.51 -24.68 -9.70
CA ILE A 627 -14.69 -25.15 -10.43
C ILE A 627 -15.65 -25.79 -9.41
N GLU A 628 -16.76 -25.09 -9.15
CA GLU A 628 -17.78 -25.55 -8.19
C GLU A 628 -18.84 -26.46 -8.82
N GLU A 629 -19.02 -26.38 -10.15
CA GLU A 629 -20.09 -27.08 -10.88
C GLU A 629 -19.57 -27.77 -12.15
N GLN A 630 -20.10 -28.97 -12.45
CA GLN A 630 -19.74 -29.71 -13.66
C GLN A 630 -20.01 -28.91 -14.95
N ALA A 631 -21.08 -28.10 -14.97
CA ALA A 631 -21.44 -27.27 -16.11
C ALA A 631 -20.35 -26.24 -16.47
N ILE A 632 -19.62 -25.73 -15.47
CA ILE A 632 -18.48 -24.82 -15.68
C ILE A 632 -17.34 -25.59 -16.34
N GLU A 633 -17.05 -26.80 -15.86
CA GLU A 633 -16.02 -27.63 -16.46
C GLU A 633 -16.31 -27.96 -17.93
N ASP A 634 -17.55 -28.34 -18.22
CA ASP A 634 -18.01 -28.64 -19.58
C ASP A 634 -17.89 -27.41 -20.49
N ARG A 635 -18.21 -26.22 -19.97
CA ARG A 635 -18.04 -24.95 -20.69
C ARG A 635 -16.57 -24.66 -20.98
N LEU A 636 -15.67 -24.86 -20.03
CA LEU A 636 -14.22 -24.67 -20.25
C LEU A 636 -13.67 -25.67 -21.27
N ASN A 637 -14.10 -26.93 -21.22
CA ASN A 637 -13.74 -27.94 -22.22
C ASN A 637 -14.21 -27.53 -23.62
N SER A 638 -15.45 -27.04 -23.74
CA SER A 638 -15.98 -26.50 -25.00
C SER A 638 -15.14 -25.33 -25.53
N ILE A 639 -14.70 -24.41 -24.68
CA ILE A 639 -13.81 -23.31 -25.07
C ILE A 639 -12.48 -23.84 -25.60
N ILE A 640 -11.86 -24.83 -24.94
CA ILE A 640 -10.56 -25.40 -25.34
C ILE A 640 -10.65 -26.05 -26.74
N GLU A 641 -11.71 -26.80 -27.00
CA GLU A 641 -11.92 -27.52 -28.26
C GLU A 641 -12.50 -26.66 -29.39
N SER A 642 -13.07 -25.49 -29.06
CA SER A 642 -13.64 -24.57 -30.07
C SER A 642 -12.59 -24.13 -31.10
N MET A 643 -12.99 -24.01 -32.36
CA MET A 643 -12.16 -23.38 -33.39
C MET A 643 -12.21 -21.84 -33.30
N GLU A 644 -13.22 -21.29 -32.62
CA GLU A 644 -13.35 -19.86 -32.36
C GLU A 644 -12.32 -19.42 -31.31
N LYS A 645 -11.69 -18.27 -31.57
CA LYS A 645 -10.52 -17.78 -30.83
C LYS A 645 -10.91 -16.77 -29.76
N GLU A 646 -12.07 -16.15 -29.91
CA GLU A 646 -12.56 -15.02 -29.13
C GLU A 646 -12.72 -15.38 -27.65
N GLU A 647 -13.17 -16.60 -27.35
CA GLU A 647 -13.41 -17.06 -25.98
C GLU A 647 -12.17 -17.68 -25.31
N LYS A 648 -11.12 -17.99 -26.09
CA LYS A 648 -9.88 -18.61 -25.61
C LYS A 648 -8.96 -17.59 -24.92
N THR A 649 -9.47 -16.91 -23.91
CA THR A 649 -8.73 -15.90 -23.16
C THR A 649 -8.72 -16.22 -21.67
N PRO A 650 -7.63 -15.91 -20.94
CA PRO A 650 -7.61 -16.07 -19.49
C PRO A 650 -8.78 -15.36 -18.81
N PHE A 651 -9.14 -14.17 -19.31
CA PHE A 651 -10.26 -13.38 -18.80
C PHE A 651 -11.60 -14.14 -18.89
N ILE A 652 -11.96 -14.65 -20.06
CA ILE A 652 -13.24 -15.34 -20.26
C ILE A 652 -13.29 -16.65 -19.50
N MET A 653 -12.20 -17.43 -19.50
CA MET A 653 -12.13 -18.69 -18.77
C MET A 653 -12.27 -18.47 -17.25
N ALA A 654 -11.59 -17.45 -16.69
CA ALA A 654 -11.74 -17.10 -15.28
C ALA A 654 -13.15 -16.56 -14.97
N MET A 655 -13.72 -15.74 -15.86
CA MET A 655 -15.08 -15.22 -15.71
C MET A 655 -16.12 -16.35 -15.61
N TYR A 656 -16.02 -17.39 -16.45
CA TYR A 656 -16.90 -18.56 -16.34
C TYR A 656 -16.67 -19.35 -15.05
N THR A 657 -15.43 -19.41 -14.56
CA THR A 657 -15.09 -20.15 -13.34
C THR A 657 -15.65 -19.50 -12.08
N PHE A 658 -15.51 -18.17 -11.95
CA PHE A 658 -15.93 -17.46 -10.74
C PHE A 658 -17.34 -16.87 -10.83
N ASN A 659 -17.92 -16.78 -12.02
CA ASN A 659 -19.26 -16.25 -12.28
C ASN A 659 -19.50 -14.92 -11.52
N GLU A 660 -20.43 -14.88 -10.58
CA GLU A 660 -20.77 -13.68 -9.78
C GLU A 660 -19.60 -13.19 -8.91
N ASN A 661 -18.66 -14.06 -8.57
CA ASN A 661 -17.50 -13.74 -7.76
C ASN A 661 -16.34 -13.14 -8.57
N PHE A 662 -16.44 -13.05 -9.90
CA PHE A 662 -15.39 -12.48 -10.75
C PHE A 662 -15.33 -10.95 -10.66
N ALA A 663 -14.25 -10.40 -10.13
CA ALA A 663 -14.07 -8.97 -9.92
C ALA A 663 -13.51 -8.22 -11.14
N GLY A 664 -12.86 -8.93 -12.06
CA GLY A 664 -12.16 -8.37 -13.22
C GLY A 664 -13.02 -7.63 -14.25
N ILE A 665 -14.35 -7.72 -14.18
CA ILE A 665 -15.28 -7.07 -15.14
C ILE A 665 -15.17 -5.54 -15.07
N LYS A 666 -15.14 -4.96 -13.87
CA LYS A 666 -15.18 -3.49 -13.72
C LYS A 666 -13.92 -2.81 -14.29
N PRO A 667 -12.68 -3.23 -13.94
CA PRO A 667 -11.48 -2.67 -14.55
C PRO A 667 -11.45 -2.88 -16.06
N TYR A 668 -11.87 -4.05 -16.53
CA TYR A 668 -11.91 -4.36 -17.96
C TYR A 668 -12.81 -3.41 -18.75
N ILE A 669 -14.04 -3.17 -18.27
CA ILE A 669 -15.01 -2.25 -18.89
C ILE A 669 -14.51 -0.80 -18.81
N TYR A 670 -13.98 -0.36 -17.66
CA TYR A 670 -13.45 0.99 -17.50
C TYR A 670 -12.37 1.29 -18.54
N ASN A 671 -11.36 0.43 -18.66
CA ASN A 671 -10.28 0.60 -19.64
C ASN A 671 -10.79 0.48 -21.08
N TYR A 672 -11.81 -0.34 -21.33
CA TYR A 672 -12.44 -0.42 -22.65
C TYR A 672 -13.17 0.88 -23.04
N LEU A 673 -13.90 1.48 -22.09
CA LEU A 673 -14.60 2.75 -22.27
C LEU A 673 -13.65 3.94 -22.39
N GLU A 674 -12.53 3.95 -21.64
CA GLU A 674 -11.52 5.02 -21.70
C GLU A 674 -10.93 5.17 -23.09
N HIS A 675 -10.63 4.04 -23.73
CA HIS A 675 -9.94 3.99 -25.02
C HIS A 675 -10.89 3.85 -26.23
N MET A 676 -12.22 3.91 -26.02
CA MET A 676 -13.18 3.93 -27.13
C MET A 676 -13.21 5.30 -27.81
N ASN A 677 -13.21 5.28 -29.15
CA ASN A 677 -13.29 6.46 -30.00
C ASN A 677 -14.49 7.35 -29.58
N PRO A 678 -14.32 8.68 -29.41
CA PRO A 678 -15.39 9.60 -28.98
C PRO A 678 -16.71 9.51 -29.76
N GLN A 679 -16.66 9.08 -31.03
CA GLN A 679 -17.83 8.90 -31.88
C GLN A 679 -18.70 7.69 -31.49
N ILE A 680 -18.14 6.68 -30.81
CA ILE A 680 -18.83 5.46 -30.34
C ILE A 680 -19.28 5.60 -28.87
N ARG A 681 -18.75 6.62 -28.15
CA ARG A 681 -19.12 6.93 -26.75
C ARG A 681 -20.51 7.58 -26.59
N LYS A 682 -21.11 8.10 -27.67
CA LYS A 682 -22.51 8.56 -27.71
C LYS A 682 -23.42 7.40 -28.09
#